data_AF-A0A7H8NJQ6-F1
#
_entry.id   AF-A0A7H8NJQ6-F1
#
_cell.length_a   1.000
_cell.length_b   1.000
_cell.length_c   1.000
_cell.angle_alpha   90.00
_cell.angle_beta   90.00
_cell.angle_gamma   90.00
#
_symmetry.space_group_name_H-M   'P 1'
#
loop_
_entity.id
_entity.type
_entity.pdbx_description
1 polymer ?
#
loop_
_entity_poly.entity_id
_entity_poly.type
_entity_poly.pdbx_seq_one_letter_code
_entity_poly.pdbx_strand_id
1 'polypeptide(L)'
;MHPGLVEDLSASVRDLYEDAEQRLLGLVARQLTDGFEAPGWAVAKLADIQPLRRASQQVVNSLSTALDLEVWDVVAEAYNIGAQAGVAELGALDDTDRQRIAESTPATRAVDRIAQETVDLVTATHRGILRGVEDGYRQVISEVSATPLLGIDTRRQATQRAMERFADRGLRTFVDRGGRAWQMTSYAEMAVRTATGRAAVEAHGDKLRAAGIDLVIVSNAPHECPICAPYEGKVLSLDGPDGARTIKAEHATEDGRTVRVRVAGSVDEARARGFQHPNCRHSVAAYLPGVTRVPEDASEDPDGYEATQKQRTIERGIRKWKNRATSAVTPEAKRSAEAKVRQWQAKQREHLRHHPELIRRREREQLGADNLPPDTGTAGRPGTPTGPGSDVFEAARVRAGDERTLPELTDEQLGAAIRADALDRRDRDRMRSEADRRDEAELLDRLRPDGRLAEPLTQFSDDELAAAFPHLGDDELLRVVAELDRRDVDAALPAARRDLIGLSDRELAARARNADEAERAEIAAEANRRRLLAEVFPGGQLAADLPTIGDDVLGWAIRYATPEDVERIADELDRRYPPAPLPEAAGAHTIEGQLADRAAIDEALAPAAEPDDWGSLALDHDPYAGMTAAERWVAEREDAAAAQRTAYTREQIRERYREHVWSQYMTAEDATRGYLLNRKAQSAGIDPATLFTGPAHVAYARASEDLIRWWQEHPRLTLAEYTEQITGVRNSAAETARKSRDDRQNRL
;
A
#
# COMPACT_ATOMS: atom_id res chain seq x y z
N MET A 1 -47.57 -20.85 -7.78
CA MET A 1 -46.11 -20.69 -7.57
C MET A 1 -45.30 -20.99 -8.84
N HIS A 2 -44.54 -20.00 -9.37
CA HIS A 2 -43.69 -20.14 -10.56
C HIS A 2 -42.24 -20.53 -10.20
N PRO A 3 -41.70 -21.67 -10.67
CA PRO A 3 -40.35 -22.14 -10.31
C PRO A 3 -39.22 -21.16 -10.63
N GLY A 4 -39.42 -20.25 -11.58
CA GLY A 4 -38.48 -19.18 -11.88
C GLY A 4 -38.24 -18.18 -10.73
N LEU A 5 -39.12 -18.12 -9.72
CA LEU A 5 -38.93 -17.27 -8.53
C LEU A 5 -37.81 -17.78 -7.60
N VAL A 6 -37.50 -19.08 -7.68
CA VAL A 6 -36.48 -19.75 -6.85
C VAL A 6 -35.33 -20.30 -7.69
N GLU A 7 -35.29 -19.97 -8.98
CA GLU A 7 -34.27 -20.44 -9.93
C GLU A 7 -32.88 -20.05 -9.41
N ASP A 8 -32.74 -18.76 -9.09
CA ASP A 8 -31.46 -18.13 -8.76
C ASP A 8 -30.88 -18.63 -7.43
N LEU A 9 -31.68 -19.27 -6.58
CA LEU A 9 -31.20 -19.87 -5.33
C LEU A 9 -30.21 -21.01 -5.56
N SER A 10 -30.23 -21.66 -6.74
CA SER A 10 -29.26 -22.70 -7.08
C SER A 10 -27.94 -22.17 -7.65
N ALA A 11 -27.81 -20.84 -7.84
CA ALA A 11 -26.62 -20.21 -8.41
C ALA A 11 -25.41 -20.28 -7.47
N SER A 12 -25.60 -20.15 -6.16
CA SER A 12 -24.53 -20.26 -5.17
C SER A 12 -23.88 -21.64 -5.18
N VAL A 13 -24.69 -22.72 -5.20
CA VAL A 13 -24.16 -24.09 -5.28
C VAL A 13 -23.43 -24.34 -6.60
N ARG A 14 -23.94 -23.80 -7.71
CA ARG A 14 -23.23 -23.85 -9.00
C ARG A 14 -21.85 -23.22 -8.89
N ASP A 15 -21.75 -22.04 -8.27
CA ASP A 15 -20.49 -21.30 -8.12
C ASP A 15 -19.50 -22.07 -7.23
N LEU A 16 -19.95 -22.72 -6.15
CA LEU A 16 -19.11 -23.63 -5.34
C LEU A 16 -18.50 -24.76 -6.18
N TYR A 17 -19.30 -25.36 -7.07
CA TYR A 17 -18.83 -26.43 -7.95
C TYR A 17 -17.92 -25.92 -9.06
N GLU A 18 -18.16 -24.72 -9.57
CA GLU A 18 -17.32 -24.08 -10.56
C GLU A 18 -15.93 -23.84 -9.98
N ASP A 19 -15.86 -23.22 -8.81
CA ASP A 19 -14.62 -22.98 -8.07
C ASP A 19 -13.84 -24.28 -7.84
N ALA A 20 -14.55 -25.34 -7.43
CA ALA A 20 -13.94 -26.65 -7.25
C ALA A 20 -13.41 -27.23 -8.58
N GLU A 21 -14.17 -27.16 -9.67
CA GLU A 21 -13.74 -27.62 -10.99
C GLU A 21 -12.50 -26.86 -11.47
N GLN A 22 -12.49 -25.53 -11.36
CA GLN A 22 -11.35 -24.70 -11.73
C GLN A 22 -10.10 -25.04 -10.92
N ARG A 23 -10.23 -25.21 -9.60
CA ARG A 23 -9.12 -25.60 -8.72
C ARG A 23 -8.57 -26.97 -9.08
N LEU A 24 -9.43 -27.95 -9.33
CA LEU A 24 -9.01 -29.31 -9.72
C LEU A 24 -8.28 -29.31 -11.09
N LEU A 25 -8.82 -28.57 -12.07
CA LEU A 25 -8.17 -28.42 -13.38
C LEU A 25 -6.84 -27.68 -13.27
N GLY A 26 -6.77 -26.64 -12.43
CA GLY A 26 -5.56 -25.88 -12.13
C GLY A 26 -4.48 -26.75 -11.49
N LEU A 27 -4.84 -27.55 -10.48
CA LEU A 27 -3.94 -28.50 -9.83
C LEU A 27 -3.36 -29.50 -10.84
N VAL A 28 -4.19 -30.05 -11.73
CA VAL A 28 -3.73 -30.93 -12.81
C VAL A 28 -2.78 -30.22 -13.77
N ALA A 29 -3.14 -29.02 -14.24
CA ALA A 29 -2.32 -28.25 -15.16
C ALA A 29 -0.95 -27.90 -14.55
N ARG A 30 -0.93 -27.40 -13.30
CA ARG A 30 0.30 -27.07 -12.55
C ARG A 30 1.19 -28.29 -12.37
N GLN A 31 0.62 -29.40 -11.91
CA GLN A 31 1.40 -30.63 -11.71
C GLN A 31 1.99 -31.16 -13.02
N LEU A 32 1.35 -30.92 -14.17
CA LEU A 32 1.89 -31.31 -15.47
C LEU A 32 2.97 -30.36 -16.00
N THR A 33 2.92 -29.06 -15.66
CA THR A 33 3.93 -28.07 -16.09
C THR A 33 5.25 -28.18 -15.35
N ASP A 34 5.25 -28.65 -14.11
CA ASP A 34 6.48 -28.66 -13.30
C ASP A 34 7.51 -29.66 -13.85
N GLY A 35 8.76 -29.21 -14.07
CA GLY A 35 9.83 -30.07 -14.57
C GLY A 35 9.65 -30.57 -16.01
N PHE A 36 8.83 -29.86 -16.81
CA PHE A 36 8.36 -30.24 -18.14
C PHE A 36 9.40 -30.81 -19.13
N GLU A 37 10.63 -30.32 -19.06
CA GLU A 37 11.71 -30.66 -20.01
C GLU A 37 12.71 -31.67 -19.44
N ALA A 38 12.54 -32.10 -18.18
CA ALA A 38 13.47 -32.99 -17.50
C ALA A 38 13.42 -34.43 -18.06
N PRO A 39 14.58 -35.12 -18.17
CA PRO A 39 14.62 -36.55 -18.44
C PRO A 39 13.84 -37.34 -17.38
N GLY A 40 13.10 -38.38 -17.79
CA GLY A 40 12.32 -39.19 -16.84
C GLY A 40 11.03 -38.53 -16.34
N TRP A 41 10.59 -37.41 -16.94
CA TRP A 41 9.37 -36.67 -16.58
C TRP A 41 8.16 -37.57 -16.29
N ALA A 42 7.88 -38.56 -17.14
CA ALA A 42 6.72 -39.44 -16.95
C ALA A 42 6.77 -40.22 -15.63
N VAL A 43 7.95 -40.69 -15.22
CA VAL A 43 8.13 -41.43 -13.96
C VAL A 43 7.99 -40.49 -12.76
N ALA A 44 8.57 -39.28 -12.85
CA ALA A 44 8.40 -38.24 -11.83
C ALA A 44 6.92 -37.86 -11.65
N LYS A 45 6.18 -37.68 -12.76
CA LYS A 45 4.74 -37.36 -12.72
C LYS A 45 3.86 -38.49 -12.21
N LEU A 46 4.25 -39.75 -12.41
CA LEU A 46 3.55 -40.86 -11.77
C LEU A 46 3.75 -40.87 -10.24
N ALA A 47 4.89 -40.42 -9.73
CA ALA A 47 5.12 -40.26 -8.29
C ALA A 47 4.27 -39.12 -7.69
N ASP A 48 3.96 -38.10 -8.49
CA ASP A 48 3.16 -36.93 -8.11
C ASP A 48 1.65 -37.23 -7.94
N ILE A 49 1.19 -38.44 -8.25
CA ILE A 49 -0.22 -38.84 -8.09
C ILE A 49 -0.69 -38.73 -6.63
N GLN A 50 0.17 -39.06 -5.65
CA GLN A 50 -0.22 -39.00 -4.24
C GLN A 50 -0.41 -37.55 -3.74
N PRO A 51 0.51 -36.60 -4.03
CA PRO A 51 0.25 -35.17 -3.86
C PRO A 51 -1.05 -34.69 -4.52
N LEU A 52 -1.25 -35.00 -5.81
CA LEU A 52 -2.46 -34.61 -6.55
C LEU A 52 -3.74 -35.13 -5.88
N ARG A 53 -3.74 -36.40 -5.46
CA ARG A 53 -4.88 -37.02 -4.78
C ARG A 53 -5.18 -36.34 -3.45
N ARG A 54 -4.17 -36.01 -2.65
CA ARG A 54 -4.34 -35.31 -1.37
C ARG A 54 -4.92 -33.90 -1.58
N ALA A 55 -4.37 -33.14 -2.53
CA ALA A 55 -4.87 -31.82 -2.87
C ALA A 55 -6.32 -31.88 -3.40
N SER A 56 -6.62 -32.83 -4.29
CA SER A 56 -7.97 -33.04 -4.82
C SER A 56 -8.97 -33.42 -3.72
N GLN A 57 -8.56 -34.27 -2.77
CA GLN A 57 -9.39 -34.64 -1.62
C GLN A 57 -9.73 -33.44 -0.74
N GLN A 58 -8.77 -32.53 -0.52
CA GLN A 58 -9.01 -31.31 0.26
C GLN A 58 -10.04 -30.41 -0.43
N VAL A 59 -9.92 -30.21 -1.74
CA VAL A 59 -10.90 -29.42 -2.53
C VAL A 59 -12.30 -30.03 -2.45
N VAL A 60 -12.41 -31.36 -2.57
CA VAL A 60 -13.71 -32.05 -2.49
C VAL A 60 -14.29 -32.04 -1.07
N ASN A 61 -13.45 -32.13 -0.02
CA ASN A 61 -13.93 -32.01 1.36
C ASN A 61 -14.47 -30.61 1.65
N SER A 62 -13.76 -29.55 1.23
CA SER A 62 -14.25 -28.18 1.38
C SER A 62 -15.54 -27.95 0.60
N LEU A 63 -15.62 -28.51 -0.62
CA LEU A 63 -16.85 -28.47 -1.42
C LEU A 63 -18.01 -29.16 -0.70
N SER A 64 -17.78 -30.31 -0.07
CA SER A 64 -18.81 -31.05 0.66
C SER A 64 -19.34 -30.28 1.86
N THR A 65 -18.48 -29.62 2.64
CA THR A 65 -18.91 -28.82 3.78
C THR A 65 -19.68 -27.57 3.35
N ALA A 66 -19.20 -26.86 2.32
CA ALA A 66 -19.89 -25.68 1.80
C ALA A 66 -21.25 -26.05 1.17
N LEU A 67 -21.31 -27.16 0.42
CA LEU A 67 -22.54 -27.66 -0.18
C LEU A 67 -23.60 -27.99 0.87
N ASP A 68 -23.24 -28.66 1.96
CA ASP A 68 -24.19 -29.06 3.00
C ASP A 68 -24.92 -27.81 3.53
N LEU A 69 -24.16 -26.84 4.05
CA LEU A 69 -24.72 -25.57 4.54
C LEU A 69 -25.58 -24.85 3.50
N GLU A 70 -25.08 -24.71 2.28
CA GLU A 70 -25.77 -23.95 1.24
C GLU A 70 -27.09 -24.61 0.82
N VAL A 71 -27.13 -25.95 0.70
CA VAL A 71 -28.35 -26.68 0.31
C VAL A 71 -29.45 -26.51 1.36
N TRP A 72 -29.10 -26.58 2.64
CA TRP A 72 -30.05 -26.35 3.73
C TRP A 72 -30.68 -24.95 3.64
N ASP A 73 -29.86 -23.93 3.45
CA ASP A 73 -30.32 -22.54 3.38
C ASP A 73 -31.20 -22.29 2.14
N VAL A 74 -30.77 -22.72 0.96
CA VAL A 74 -31.52 -22.45 -0.29
C VAL A 74 -32.83 -23.24 -0.35
N VAL A 75 -32.89 -24.44 0.22
CA VAL A 75 -34.13 -25.23 0.30
C VAL A 75 -35.10 -24.60 1.30
N ALA A 76 -34.62 -24.16 2.46
CA ALA A 76 -35.45 -23.46 3.44
C ALA A 76 -36.01 -22.14 2.87
N GLU A 77 -35.17 -21.36 2.19
CA GLU A 77 -35.59 -20.12 1.55
C GLU A 77 -36.60 -20.37 0.43
N ALA A 78 -36.36 -21.37 -0.42
CA ALA A 78 -37.32 -21.76 -1.46
C ALA A 78 -38.68 -22.16 -0.88
N TYR A 79 -38.67 -22.89 0.24
CA TYR A 79 -39.88 -23.26 0.96
C TYR A 79 -40.62 -22.02 1.49
N ASN A 80 -39.91 -21.06 2.10
CA ASN A 80 -40.50 -19.81 2.58
C ASN A 80 -41.13 -18.98 1.44
N ILE A 81 -40.44 -18.84 0.31
CA ILE A 81 -40.96 -18.15 -0.89
C ILE A 81 -42.23 -18.87 -1.40
N GLY A 82 -42.21 -20.20 -1.44
CA GLY A 82 -43.37 -21.00 -1.83
C GLY A 82 -44.57 -20.81 -0.90
N ALA A 83 -44.33 -20.80 0.41
CA ALA A 83 -45.35 -20.57 1.43
C ALA A 83 -45.97 -19.16 1.30
N GLN A 84 -45.14 -18.13 1.12
CA GLN A 84 -45.59 -16.75 0.90
C GLN A 84 -46.43 -16.64 -0.37
N ALA A 85 -46.00 -17.26 -1.47
CA ALA A 85 -46.77 -17.30 -2.71
C ALA A 85 -48.14 -17.98 -2.52
N GLY A 86 -48.21 -19.02 -1.68
CA GLY A 86 -49.46 -19.68 -1.33
C GLY A 86 -50.41 -18.77 -0.56
N VAL A 87 -49.91 -18.09 0.48
CA VAL A 87 -50.70 -17.13 1.26
C VAL A 87 -51.17 -15.95 0.39
N ALA A 88 -50.32 -15.43 -0.49
CA ALA A 88 -50.67 -14.32 -1.38
C ALA A 88 -51.79 -14.70 -2.36
N GLU A 89 -51.79 -15.94 -2.85
CA GLU A 89 -52.83 -16.46 -3.75
C GLU A 89 -54.19 -16.61 -3.07
N LEU A 90 -54.20 -16.81 -1.75
CA LEU A 90 -55.40 -16.88 -0.92
C LEU A 90 -55.97 -15.49 -0.55
N GLY A 91 -55.54 -14.41 -1.21
CA GLY A 91 -55.90 -13.01 -0.88
C GLY A 91 -57.40 -12.68 -0.83
N ALA A 92 -58.29 -13.59 -1.24
CA ALA A 92 -59.75 -13.47 -1.09
C ALA A 92 -60.29 -13.95 0.28
N LEU A 93 -59.47 -14.57 1.14
CA LEU A 93 -59.87 -14.99 2.49
C LEU A 93 -59.94 -13.80 3.47
N ASP A 94 -60.73 -13.96 4.54
CA ASP A 94 -60.75 -13.02 5.68
C ASP A 94 -59.37 -12.90 6.34
N ASP A 95 -59.06 -11.73 6.91
CA ASP A 95 -57.76 -11.43 7.51
C ASP A 95 -57.40 -12.41 8.65
N THR A 96 -58.38 -12.90 9.43
CA THR A 96 -58.12 -13.86 10.51
C THR A 96 -57.77 -15.25 10.02
N ASP A 97 -58.41 -15.73 8.95
CA ASP A 97 -58.09 -17.03 8.34
C ASP A 97 -56.75 -16.98 7.62
N ARG A 98 -56.46 -15.86 6.93
CA ARG A 98 -55.17 -15.62 6.30
C ARG A 98 -54.03 -15.62 7.33
N GLN A 99 -54.23 -14.98 8.47
CA GLN A 99 -53.25 -14.96 9.56
C GLN A 99 -53.02 -16.37 10.13
N ARG A 100 -54.09 -17.14 10.40
CA ARG A 100 -53.98 -18.53 10.88
C ARG A 100 -53.21 -19.44 9.91
N ILE A 101 -53.45 -19.28 8.60
CA ILE A 101 -52.76 -20.05 7.55
C ILE A 101 -51.31 -19.57 7.40
N ALA A 102 -51.02 -18.28 7.54
CA ALA A 102 -49.66 -17.77 7.55
C ALA A 102 -48.85 -18.30 8.74
N GLU A 103 -49.46 -18.32 9.94
CA GLU A 103 -48.87 -18.82 11.19
C GLU A 103 -48.80 -20.35 11.28
N SER A 104 -49.43 -21.09 10.36
CA SER A 104 -49.30 -22.54 10.32
C SER A 104 -47.84 -22.92 10.12
N THR A 105 -47.32 -23.71 11.06
CA THR A 105 -45.90 -24.04 11.15
C THR A 105 -45.42 -24.67 9.83
N PRO A 106 -44.27 -24.24 9.28
CA PRO A 106 -43.65 -24.92 8.16
C PRO A 106 -43.58 -26.42 8.43
N ALA A 107 -43.80 -27.25 7.41
CA ALA A 107 -43.56 -28.68 7.53
C ALA A 107 -42.04 -28.91 7.61
N THR A 108 -41.43 -28.70 8.78
CA THR A 108 -39.98 -28.77 9.00
C THR A 108 -39.42 -30.09 8.47
N ARG A 109 -40.15 -31.19 8.66
CA ARG A 109 -39.77 -32.51 8.13
C ARG A 109 -39.68 -32.59 6.60
N ALA A 110 -40.48 -31.80 5.87
CA ALA A 110 -40.43 -31.77 4.41
C ALA A 110 -39.18 -31.03 3.92
N VAL A 111 -38.86 -29.88 4.53
CA VAL A 111 -37.63 -29.12 4.28
C VAL A 111 -36.42 -30.00 4.58
N ASP A 112 -36.38 -30.61 5.76
CA ASP A 112 -35.26 -31.45 6.19
C ASP A 112 -35.00 -32.62 5.26
N ARG A 113 -36.08 -33.29 4.84
CA ARG A 113 -36.00 -34.41 3.89
C ARG A 113 -35.49 -33.96 2.52
N ILE A 114 -36.03 -32.87 1.96
CA ILE A 114 -35.63 -32.39 0.63
C ILE A 114 -34.16 -31.94 0.64
N ALA A 115 -33.74 -31.22 1.68
CA ALA A 115 -32.35 -30.79 1.85
C ALA A 115 -31.42 -32.00 1.96
N GLN A 116 -31.70 -32.94 2.88
CA GLN A 116 -30.87 -34.12 3.08
C GLN A 116 -30.79 -35.00 1.83
N GLU A 117 -31.92 -35.27 1.15
CA GLU A 117 -31.95 -36.04 -0.10
C GLU A 117 -31.08 -35.37 -1.19
N THR A 118 -31.05 -34.04 -1.22
CA THR A 118 -30.26 -33.27 -2.18
C THR A 118 -28.77 -33.32 -1.86
N VAL A 119 -28.41 -33.14 -0.58
CA VAL A 119 -27.03 -33.28 -0.09
C VAL A 119 -26.50 -34.68 -0.39
N ASP A 120 -27.26 -35.73 -0.09
CA ASP A 120 -26.86 -37.11 -0.34
C ASP A 120 -26.68 -37.39 -1.83
N LEU A 121 -27.62 -36.92 -2.67
CA LEU A 121 -27.59 -37.11 -4.12
C LEU A 121 -26.35 -36.48 -4.74
N VAL A 122 -26.04 -35.26 -4.33
CA VAL A 122 -24.94 -34.48 -4.89
C VAL A 122 -23.60 -34.98 -4.34
N THR A 123 -23.50 -35.25 -3.03
CA THR A 123 -22.29 -35.79 -2.36
C THR A 123 -21.92 -37.18 -2.86
N ALA A 124 -22.90 -38.01 -3.26
CA ALA A 124 -22.64 -39.30 -3.88
C ALA A 124 -21.77 -39.20 -5.15
N THR A 125 -21.77 -38.05 -5.84
CA THR A 125 -20.94 -37.82 -7.03
C THR A 125 -19.48 -37.50 -6.74
N HIS A 126 -19.15 -37.08 -5.51
CA HIS A 126 -17.79 -36.64 -5.13
C HIS A 126 -16.71 -37.71 -5.29
N ARG A 127 -17.06 -38.96 -5.02
CA ARG A 127 -16.14 -40.09 -5.26
C ARG A 127 -15.78 -40.24 -6.73
N GLY A 128 -16.74 -39.99 -7.62
CA GLY A 128 -16.54 -39.98 -9.07
C GLY A 128 -15.60 -38.86 -9.49
N ILE A 129 -15.76 -37.66 -8.92
CA ILE A 129 -14.90 -36.50 -9.18
C ILE A 129 -13.43 -36.83 -8.88
N LEU A 130 -13.14 -37.33 -7.68
CA LEU A 130 -11.77 -37.68 -7.27
C LEU A 130 -11.14 -38.73 -8.19
N ARG A 131 -11.90 -39.79 -8.47
CA ARG A 131 -11.45 -40.86 -9.37
C ARG A 131 -11.15 -40.32 -10.77
N GLY A 132 -12.00 -39.44 -11.26
CA GLY A 132 -11.85 -38.87 -12.58
C GLY A 132 -10.70 -37.90 -12.77
N VAL A 133 -10.37 -37.13 -11.73
CA VAL A 133 -9.14 -36.32 -11.71
C VAL A 133 -7.92 -37.24 -11.81
N GLU A 134 -7.88 -38.32 -11.03
CA GLU A 134 -6.78 -39.29 -11.01
C GLU A 134 -6.65 -40.04 -12.35
N ASP A 135 -7.76 -40.55 -12.88
CA ASP A 135 -7.81 -41.27 -14.16
C ASP A 135 -7.48 -40.34 -15.34
N GLY A 136 -7.97 -39.11 -15.32
CA GLY A 136 -7.64 -38.08 -16.30
C GLY A 136 -6.15 -37.73 -16.30
N TYR A 137 -5.56 -37.52 -15.12
CA TYR A 137 -4.14 -37.24 -14.97
C TYR A 137 -3.26 -38.39 -15.51
N ARG A 138 -3.58 -39.64 -15.15
CA ARG A 138 -2.89 -40.82 -15.69
C ARG A 138 -3.00 -40.94 -17.20
N GLN A 139 -4.19 -40.66 -17.75
CA GLN A 139 -4.40 -40.70 -19.18
C GLN A 139 -3.56 -39.64 -19.89
N VAL A 140 -3.50 -38.42 -19.36
CA VAL A 140 -2.65 -37.34 -19.90
C VAL A 140 -1.19 -37.78 -19.91
N ILE A 141 -0.66 -38.32 -18.80
CA ILE A 141 0.73 -38.82 -18.74
C ILE A 141 0.96 -39.91 -19.79
N SER A 142 0.03 -40.85 -19.95
CA SER A 142 0.15 -41.96 -20.90
C SER A 142 0.21 -41.47 -22.35
N GLU A 143 -0.67 -40.52 -22.72
CA GLU A 143 -0.70 -39.92 -24.06
C GLU A 143 0.55 -39.09 -24.38
N VAL A 144 1.02 -38.31 -23.41
CA VAL A 144 2.23 -37.47 -23.53
C VAL A 144 3.51 -38.29 -23.59
N SER A 145 3.53 -39.45 -22.96
CA SER A 145 4.70 -40.35 -23.00
C SER A 145 4.83 -41.08 -24.33
N ALA A 146 3.72 -41.40 -24.98
CA ALA A 146 3.71 -42.17 -26.24
C ALA A 146 3.95 -41.30 -27.49
N THR A 147 3.31 -40.13 -27.58
CA THR A 147 3.24 -39.34 -28.83
C THR A 147 4.61 -38.79 -29.30
N PRO A 148 5.48 -38.25 -28.41
CA PRO A 148 6.80 -37.74 -28.81
C PRO A 148 7.78 -38.82 -29.24
N LEU A 149 7.63 -40.07 -28.76
CA LEU A 149 8.45 -41.21 -29.19
C LEU A 149 8.18 -41.60 -30.66
N LEU A 150 7.01 -41.24 -31.17
CA LEU A 150 6.61 -41.47 -32.56
C LEU A 150 7.05 -40.32 -33.50
N GLY A 151 7.68 -39.27 -32.98
CA GLY A 151 8.12 -38.10 -33.75
C GLY A 151 7.00 -37.22 -34.31
N ILE A 152 5.75 -37.47 -33.91
CA ILE A 152 4.57 -36.77 -34.43
C ILE A 152 4.47 -35.36 -33.83
N ASP A 153 4.83 -35.21 -32.55
CA ASP A 153 4.68 -33.95 -31.81
C ASP A 153 5.73 -33.76 -30.73
N THR A 154 6.00 -32.50 -30.37
CA THR A 154 6.79 -32.19 -29.18
C THR A 154 6.03 -32.56 -27.91
N ARG A 155 6.74 -32.85 -26.81
CA ARG A 155 6.12 -33.08 -25.47
C ARG A 155 5.16 -31.96 -25.10
N ARG A 156 5.53 -30.70 -25.39
CA ARG A 156 4.74 -29.49 -25.15
C ARG A 156 3.40 -29.53 -25.87
N GLN A 157 3.43 -29.83 -27.16
CA GLN A 157 2.22 -29.97 -27.98
C GLN A 157 1.38 -31.18 -27.56
N ALA A 158 2.00 -32.31 -27.20
CA ALA A 158 1.30 -33.50 -26.71
C ALA A 158 0.57 -33.23 -25.38
N THR A 159 1.22 -32.52 -24.46
CA THR A 159 0.63 -32.15 -23.16
C THR A 159 -0.52 -31.17 -23.35
N GLN A 160 -0.32 -30.15 -24.19
CA GLN A 160 -1.37 -29.20 -24.51
C GLN A 160 -2.60 -29.89 -25.13
N ARG A 161 -2.42 -30.81 -26.10
CA ARG A 161 -3.54 -31.55 -26.69
C ARG A 161 -4.21 -32.50 -25.71
N ALA A 162 -3.44 -33.19 -24.87
CA ALA A 162 -3.99 -34.07 -23.85
C ALA A 162 -4.80 -33.26 -22.82
N MET A 163 -4.33 -32.07 -22.43
CA MET A 163 -5.06 -31.15 -21.57
C MET A 163 -6.30 -30.57 -22.23
N GLU A 164 -6.26 -30.22 -23.52
CA GLU A 164 -7.45 -29.82 -24.26
C GLU A 164 -8.50 -30.92 -24.32
N ARG A 165 -8.08 -32.19 -24.51
CA ARG A 165 -8.99 -33.35 -24.47
C ARG A 165 -9.55 -33.57 -23.07
N PHE A 166 -8.73 -33.43 -22.04
CA PHE A 166 -9.15 -33.55 -20.65
C PHE A 166 -10.16 -32.46 -20.28
N ALA A 167 -9.90 -31.20 -20.63
CA ALA A 167 -10.80 -30.08 -20.42
C ALA A 167 -12.10 -30.17 -21.25
N ASP A 168 -12.02 -30.68 -22.49
CA ASP A 168 -13.19 -30.94 -23.35
C ASP A 168 -14.11 -31.99 -22.78
N ARG A 169 -13.50 -33.07 -22.29
CA ARG A 169 -14.22 -34.13 -21.59
C ARG A 169 -14.76 -33.59 -20.26
N GLY A 170 -14.05 -32.64 -19.65
CA GLY A 170 -14.31 -32.13 -18.30
C GLY A 170 -14.17 -33.23 -17.26
N LEU A 171 -14.53 -32.92 -16.01
CA LEU A 171 -14.70 -33.93 -14.96
C LEU A 171 -16.04 -34.68 -15.10
N ARG A 172 -16.37 -35.12 -16.32
CA ARG A 172 -17.58 -35.91 -16.66
C ARG A 172 -17.45 -37.36 -16.23
N THR A 173 -17.41 -37.53 -14.93
CA THR A 173 -16.96 -38.77 -14.27
C THR A 173 -18.11 -39.50 -13.60
N PHE A 174 -19.24 -38.80 -13.46
CA PHE A 174 -20.50 -39.33 -13.01
C PHE A 174 -21.43 -39.54 -14.22
N VAL A 175 -22.09 -40.70 -14.22
CA VAL A 175 -23.12 -41.11 -15.18
C VAL A 175 -24.42 -41.30 -14.42
N ASP A 176 -25.50 -40.68 -14.90
CA ASP A 176 -26.82 -40.84 -14.27
C ASP A 176 -27.44 -42.22 -14.54
N ARG A 177 -28.57 -42.52 -13.89
CA ARG A 177 -29.30 -43.79 -14.13
C ARG A 177 -29.73 -43.98 -15.59
N GLY A 178 -29.84 -42.89 -16.37
CA GLY A 178 -30.17 -42.91 -17.78
C GLY A 178 -28.95 -43.06 -18.70
N GLY A 179 -27.75 -43.29 -18.18
CA GLY A 179 -26.53 -43.47 -18.96
C GLY A 179 -25.90 -42.18 -19.48
N ARG A 180 -26.39 -41.00 -19.04
CA ARG A 180 -25.87 -39.70 -19.49
C ARG A 180 -24.69 -39.30 -18.62
N ALA A 181 -23.59 -38.90 -19.25
CA ALA A 181 -22.44 -38.33 -18.55
C ALA A 181 -22.65 -36.82 -18.32
N TRP A 182 -22.44 -36.37 -17.08
CA TRP A 182 -22.69 -34.98 -16.69
C TRP A 182 -21.42 -34.29 -16.20
N GLN A 183 -21.33 -32.99 -16.41
CA GLN A 183 -20.36 -32.14 -15.69
C GLN A 183 -20.81 -31.97 -14.24
N MET A 184 -19.85 -31.93 -13.31
CA MET A 184 -20.15 -31.81 -11.88
C MET A 184 -20.96 -30.55 -11.56
N THR A 185 -20.60 -29.41 -12.16
CA THR A 185 -21.29 -28.12 -12.07
C THR A 185 -22.73 -28.21 -12.53
N SER A 186 -22.96 -28.66 -13.77
CA SER A 186 -24.30 -28.79 -14.34
C SER A 186 -25.19 -29.77 -13.58
N TYR A 187 -24.62 -30.84 -13.01
CA TYR A 187 -25.40 -31.79 -12.23
C TYR A 187 -25.81 -31.23 -10.87
N ALA A 188 -24.87 -30.62 -10.14
CA ALA A 188 -25.14 -30.03 -8.85
C ALA A 188 -26.19 -28.91 -8.96
N GLU A 189 -26.03 -28.00 -9.92
CA GLU A 189 -27.04 -26.96 -10.19
C GLU A 189 -28.39 -27.57 -10.53
N MET A 190 -28.43 -28.54 -11.45
CA MET A 190 -29.67 -29.21 -11.85
C MET A 190 -30.38 -29.87 -10.66
N ALA A 191 -29.64 -30.57 -9.80
CA ALA A 191 -30.16 -31.25 -8.63
C ALA A 191 -30.73 -30.25 -7.62
N VAL A 192 -29.95 -29.22 -7.25
CA VAL A 192 -30.36 -28.20 -6.28
C VAL A 192 -31.53 -27.38 -6.81
N ARG A 193 -31.52 -26.95 -8.07
CA ARG A 193 -32.65 -26.26 -8.71
C ARG A 193 -33.93 -27.09 -8.68
N THR A 194 -33.80 -28.39 -8.92
CA THR A 194 -34.95 -29.30 -8.85
C THR A 194 -35.46 -29.41 -7.42
N ALA A 195 -34.56 -29.44 -6.44
CA ALA A 195 -34.91 -29.45 -5.02
C ALA A 195 -35.59 -28.16 -4.56
N THR A 196 -35.05 -26.98 -4.91
CA THR A 196 -35.66 -25.68 -4.57
C THR A 196 -37.02 -25.51 -5.23
N GLY A 197 -37.15 -25.87 -6.51
CA GLY A 197 -38.44 -25.88 -7.20
C GLY A 197 -39.47 -26.80 -6.53
N ARG A 198 -39.04 -28.01 -6.10
CA ARG A 198 -39.91 -28.94 -5.36
C ARG A 198 -40.30 -28.40 -3.99
N ALA A 199 -39.35 -27.87 -3.22
CA ALA A 199 -39.60 -27.30 -1.91
C ALA A 199 -40.62 -26.16 -1.96
N ALA A 200 -40.50 -25.28 -2.96
CA ALA A 200 -41.41 -24.17 -3.11
C ALA A 200 -42.82 -24.59 -3.56
N VAL A 201 -42.93 -25.58 -4.46
CA VAL A 201 -44.24 -26.15 -4.84
C VAL A 201 -44.89 -26.90 -3.68
N GLU A 202 -44.10 -27.62 -2.88
CA GLU A 202 -44.57 -28.32 -1.68
C GLU A 202 -45.14 -27.33 -0.66
N ALA A 203 -44.39 -26.27 -0.34
CA ALA A 203 -44.82 -25.22 0.59
C ALA A 203 -46.09 -24.50 0.11
N HIS A 204 -46.17 -24.24 -1.20
CA HIS A 204 -47.36 -23.66 -1.82
C HIS A 204 -48.57 -24.58 -1.65
N GLY A 205 -48.41 -25.87 -1.96
CA GLY A 205 -49.44 -26.90 -1.75
C GLY A 205 -49.86 -27.05 -0.29
N ASP A 206 -48.91 -26.96 0.66
CA ASP A 206 -49.20 -27.00 2.10
C ASP A 206 -50.13 -25.86 2.53
N LYS A 207 -49.92 -24.64 2.01
CA LYS A 207 -50.79 -23.49 2.31
C LYS A 207 -52.16 -23.61 1.64
N LEU A 208 -52.23 -24.14 0.42
CA LEU A 208 -53.52 -24.43 -0.23
C LEU A 208 -54.32 -25.49 0.53
N ARG A 209 -53.67 -26.57 0.97
CA ARG A 209 -54.28 -27.63 1.80
C ARG A 209 -54.76 -27.08 3.14
N ALA A 210 -53.98 -26.22 3.79
CA ALA A 210 -54.39 -25.54 5.01
C ALA A 210 -55.63 -24.63 4.82
N ALA A 211 -55.86 -24.15 3.60
CA ALA A 211 -57.04 -23.39 3.20
C ALA A 211 -58.21 -24.26 2.72
N GLY A 212 -58.06 -25.59 2.68
CA GLY A 212 -59.07 -26.51 2.16
C GLY A 212 -59.18 -26.55 0.63
N ILE A 213 -58.15 -26.10 -0.09
CA ILE A 213 -58.09 -26.13 -1.55
C ILE A 213 -57.25 -27.33 -1.99
N ASP A 214 -57.90 -28.33 -2.59
CA ASP A 214 -57.25 -29.58 -3.02
C ASP A 214 -56.96 -29.64 -4.53
N LEU A 215 -57.38 -28.64 -5.30
CA LEU A 215 -57.26 -28.62 -6.76
C LEU A 215 -56.31 -27.52 -7.21
N VAL A 216 -55.43 -27.86 -8.14
CA VAL A 216 -54.50 -26.93 -8.77
C VAL A 216 -54.59 -27.01 -10.29
N ILE A 217 -54.34 -25.89 -10.95
CA ILE A 217 -54.23 -25.80 -12.40
C ILE A 217 -52.77 -25.57 -12.80
N VAL A 218 -52.33 -26.26 -13.85
CA VAL A 218 -50.98 -26.07 -14.43
C VAL A 218 -50.99 -24.88 -15.37
N SER A 219 -50.05 -23.96 -15.23
CA SER A 219 -49.93 -22.79 -16.10
C SER A 219 -49.60 -23.17 -17.55
N ASN A 220 -50.03 -22.35 -18.50
CA ASN A 220 -49.49 -22.37 -19.86
C ASN A 220 -48.11 -21.69 -19.87
N ALA A 221 -47.09 -22.34 -20.42
CA ALA A 221 -45.71 -21.83 -20.43
C ALA A 221 -45.15 -21.78 -21.88
N PRO A 222 -44.53 -20.66 -22.30
CA PRO A 222 -43.98 -20.56 -23.66
C PRO A 222 -42.83 -21.54 -23.88
N HIS A 223 -42.73 -22.05 -25.12
CA HIS A 223 -41.74 -23.06 -25.55
C HIS A 223 -41.83 -24.37 -24.76
N GLU A 224 -43.03 -24.93 -24.68
CA GLU A 224 -43.33 -26.15 -23.92
C GLU A 224 -42.43 -27.32 -24.34
N CYS A 225 -42.08 -28.16 -23.36
CA CYS A 225 -41.33 -29.38 -23.66
C CYS A 225 -42.30 -30.56 -23.87
N PRO A 226 -41.92 -31.60 -24.64
CA PRO A 226 -42.78 -32.75 -24.90
C PRO A 226 -43.21 -33.54 -23.65
N ILE A 227 -42.47 -33.40 -22.54
CA ILE A 227 -42.75 -34.11 -21.27
C ILE A 227 -43.86 -33.40 -20.48
N CYS A 228 -43.92 -32.06 -20.53
CA CYS A 228 -44.87 -31.27 -19.76
C CYS A 228 -46.15 -30.93 -20.53
N ALA A 229 -46.09 -30.89 -21.86
CA ALA A 229 -47.25 -30.64 -22.74
C ALA A 229 -48.51 -31.44 -22.35
N PRO A 230 -48.43 -32.73 -21.92
CA PRO A 230 -49.61 -33.48 -21.50
C PRO A 230 -50.30 -32.97 -20.23
N TYR A 231 -49.70 -32.08 -19.45
CA TYR A 231 -50.26 -31.56 -18.19
C TYR A 231 -50.64 -30.08 -18.27
N GLU A 232 -50.19 -29.39 -19.31
CA GLU A 232 -50.41 -27.96 -19.49
C GLU A 232 -51.91 -27.62 -19.55
N GLY A 233 -52.33 -26.59 -18.79
CA GLY A 233 -53.73 -26.19 -18.66
C GLY A 233 -54.64 -27.20 -17.95
N LYS A 234 -54.14 -28.35 -17.51
CA LYS A 234 -54.96 -29.37 -16.85
C LYS A 234 -55.08 -29.12 -15.35
N VAL A 235 -56.21 -29.55 -14.79
CA VAL A 235 -56.45 -29.54 -13.34
C VAL A 235 -55.91 -30.83 -12.74
N LEU A 236 -55.10 -30.71 -11.70
CA LEU A 236 -54.54 -31.81 -10.91
C LEU A 236 -55.05 -31.71 -9.47
N SER A 237 -55.15 -32.84 -8.77
CA SER A 237 -55.44 -32.84 -7.34
C SER A 237 -54.14 -32.91 -6.53
N LEU A 238 -54.06 -32.11 -5.45
CA LEU A 238 -52.98 -32.19 -4.46
C LEU A 238 -53.07 -33.51 -3.68
N ASP A 239 -54.29 -33.88 -3.27
CA ASP A 239 -54.59 -35.12 -2.57
C ASP A 239 -55.59 -36.00 -3.34
N GLY A 240 -55.46 -37.31 -3.21
CA GLY A 240 -56.42 -38.30 -3.71
C GLY A 240 -55.83 -39.33 -4.67
N PRO A 241 -56.67 -40.27 -5.15
CA PRO A 241 -56.18 -41.40 -5.95
C PRO A 241 -55.57 -40.95 -7.27
N ASP A 242 -54.68 -41.76 -7.83
CA ASP A 242 -54.17 -41.55 -9.18
C ASP A 242 -55.28 -41.76 -10.23
N GLY A 243 -55.06 -41.21 -11.42
CA GLY A 243 -55.91 -41.38 -12.59
C GLY A 243 -56.89 -40.24 -12.85
N ALA A 244 -57.19 -40.06 -14.13
CA ALA A 244 -58.13 -39.03 -14.58
C ALA A 244 -59.56 -39.34 -14.10
N ARG A 245 -60.23 -38.34 -13.52
CA ARG A 245 -61.60 -38.45 -13.00
C ARG A 245 -62.37 -37.15 -13.16
N THR A 246 -63.70 -37.26 -13.18
CA THR A 246 -64.59 -36.10 -13.11
C THR A 246 -65.22 -36.06 -11.73
N ILE A 247 -64.95 -34.98 -10.98
CA ILE A 247 -65.52 -34.76 -9.65
C ILE A 247 -66.63 -33.71 -9.74
N LYS A 248 -67.60 -33.77 -8.82
CA LYS A 248 -68.54 -32.69 -8.56
C LYS A 248 -67.97 -31.89 -7.39
N ALA A 249 -67.57 -30.65 -7.65
CA ALA A 249 -67.08 -29.73 -6.63
C ALA A 249 -68.09 -28.59 -6.45
N GLU A 250 -68.23 -28.07 -5.24
CA GLU A 250 -69.05 -26.89 -5.02
C GLU A 250 -68.40 -25.66 -5.66
N HIS A 251 -69.24 -24.75 -6.16
CA HIS A 251 -68.81 -23.50 -6.76
C HIS A 251 -68.15 -22.63 -5.69
N ALA A 252 -66.95 -22.11 -5.97
CA ALA A 252 -66.14 -21.42 -4.96
C ALA A 252 -66.78 -20.13 -4.39
N THR A 253 -67.78 -19.56 -5.07
CA THR A 253 -68.49 -18.33 -4.65
C THR A 253 -70.01 -18.45 -4.62
N GLU A 254 -70.59 -19.58 -5.03
CA GLU A 254 -72.05 -19.74 -5.13
C GLU A 254 -72.50 -20.97 -4.35
N ASP A 255 -72.98 -20.75 -3.13
CA ASP A 255 -73.40 -21.83 -2.23
C ASP A 255 -74.50 -22.71 -2.84
N GLY A 256 -74.34 -24.03 -2.73
CA GLY A 256 -75.30 -25.02 -3.23
C GLY A 256 -75.27 -25.28 -4.74
N ARG A 257 -74.39 -24.61 -5.50
CA ARG A 257 -74.17 -24.90 -6.93
C ARG A 257 -72.98 -25.84 -7.11
N THR A 258 -73.19 -27.00 -7.71
CA THR A 258 -72.09 -27.94 -8.04
C THR A 258 -71.60 -27.77 -9.48
N VAL A 259 -70.28 -27.71 -9.68
CA VAL A 259 -69.61 -27.68 -10.98
C VAL A 259 -68.91 -29.02 -11.23
N ARG A 260 -68.94 -29.50 -12.49
CA ARG A 260 -68.17 -30.69 -12.90
C ARG A 260 -66.75 -30.27 -13.26
N VAL A 261 -65.76 -30.82 -12.57
CA VAL A 261 -64.35 -30.55 -12.81
C VAL A 261 -63.66 -31.82 -13.31
N ARG A 262 -62.92 -31.72 -14.42
CA ARG A 262 -62.12 -32.83 -14.96
C ARG A 262 -60.70 -32.74 -14.40
N VAL A 263 -60.38 -33.67 -13.50
CA VAL A 263 -59.05 -33.81 -12.89
C VAL A 263 -58.26 -34.81 -13.74
N ALA A 264 -57.05 -34.44 -14.16
CA ALA A 264 -56.20 -35.27 -15.03
C ALA A 264 -55.39 -36.34 -14.26
N GLY A 265 -55.23 -36.17 -12.95
CA GLY A 265 -54.50 -37.07 -12.05
C GLY A 265 -54.08 -36.33 -10.77
N SER A 266 -53.29 -37.00 -9.93
CA SER A 266 -52.63 -36.37 -8.79
C SER A 266 -51.36 -35.63 -9.24
N VAL A 267 -50.91 -34.64 -8.45
CA VAL A 267 -49.61 -33.97 -8.70
C VAL A 267 -48.46 -34.97 -8.62
N ASP A 268 -48.53 -35.94 -7.70
CA ASP A 268 -47.51 -36.97 -7.53
C ASP A 268 -47.46 -37.97 -8.70
N GLU A 269 -48.61 -38.39 -9.25
CA GLU A 269 -48.67 -39.19 -10.48
C GLU A 269 -48.05 -38.44 -11.67
N ALA A 270 -48.39 -37.15 -11.81
CA ALA A 270 -47.83 -36.31 -12.86
C ALA A 270 -46.31 -36.22 -12.73
N ARG A 271 -45.79 -35.99 -11.51
CA ARG A 271 -44.35 -35.97 -11.20
C ARG A 271 -43.66 -37.30 -11.49
N ALA A 272 -44.28 -38.42 -11.12
CA ALA A 272 -43.77 -39.76 -11.42
C ALA A 272 -43.66 -40.02 -12.93
N ARG A 273 -44.51 -39.38 -13.74
CA ARG A 273 -44.50 -39.41 -15.20
C ARG A 273 -43.65 -38.31 -15.86
N GLY A 274 -42.94 -37.50 -15.09
CA GLY A 274 -41.98 -36.51 -15.59
C GLY A 274 -42.47 -35.05 -15.58
N PHE A 275 -43.66 -34.74 -15.08
CA PHE A 275 -44.04 -33.35 -14.79
C PHE A 275 -43.07 -32.75 -13.77
N GLN A 276 -42.78 -31.44 -13.89
CA GLN A 276 -41.75 -30.76 -13.08
C GLN A 276 -40.36 -31.43 -13.14
N HIS A 277 -39.99 -31.95 -14.31
CA HIS A 277 -38.63 -32.41 -14.57
C HIS A 277 -37.60 -31.27 -14.43
N PRO A 278 -36.29 -31.58 -14.39
CA PRO A 278 -35.27 -30.54 -14.31
C PRO A 278 -35.38 -29.52 -15.46
N ASN A 279 -35.27 -28.23 -15.16
CA ASN A 279 -35.50 -27.09 -16.06
C ASN A 279 -36.96 -26.86 -16.51
N CYS A 280 -37.95 -27.54 -15.93
CA CYS A 280 -39.35 -27.21 -16.15
C CYS A 280 -39.69 -25.81 -15.60
N ARG A 281 -40.50 -25.04 -16.34
CA ARG A 281 -40.97 -23.70 -15.96
C ARG A 281 -42.45 -23.65 -15.59
N HIS A 282 -43.15 -24.78 -15.63
CA HIS A 282 -44.56 -24.86 -15.30
C HIS A 282 -44.79 -24.52 -13.83
N SER A 283 -45.72 -23.59 -13.61
CA SER A 283 -46.22 -23.23 -12.30
C SER A 283 -47.53 -23.95 -12.02
N VAL A 284 -47.82 -24.16 -10.73
CA VAL A 284 -49.14 -24.61 -10.28
C VAL A 284 -49.83 -23.48 -9.54
N ALA A 285 -51.12 -23.30 -9.75
CA ALA A 285 -51.96 -22.28 -9.13
C ALA A 285 -53.22 -22.93 -8.57
N ALA A 286 -53.86 -22.33 -7.57
CA ALA A 286 -55.13 -22.78 -7.01
C ALA A 286 -56.22 -22.82 -8.10
N TYR A 287 -56.93 -23.93 -8.17
CA TYR A 287 -58.10 -24.07 -9.03
C TYR A 287 -59.37 -23.93 -8.18
N LEU A 288 -60.07 -22.81 -8.36
CA LEU A 288 -61.35 -22.52 -7.72
C LEU A 288 -62.49 -22.94 -8.65
N PRO A 289 -63.27 -23.99 -8.32
CA PRO A 289 -64.33 -24.48 -9.19
C PRO A 289 -65.35 -23.40 -9.54
N GLY A 290 -65.55 -23.17 -10.84
CA GLY A 290 -66.49 -22.17 -11.36
C GLY A 290 -65.93 -20.74 -11.48
N VAL A 291 -64.81 -20.44 -10.83
CA VAL A 291 -64.14 -19.13 -10.90
C VAL A 291 -62.91 -19.17 -11.81
N THR A 292 -62.05 -20.17 -11.64
CA THR A 292 -60.82 -20.31 -12.43
C THR A 292 -61.16 -20.73 -13.85
N ARG A 293 -60.77 -19.91 -14.83
CA ARG A 293 -60.90 -20.22 -16.26
C ARG A 293 -59.70 -21.06 -16.70
N VAL A 294 -59.98 -22.18 -17.34
CA VAL A 294 -58.95 -23.01 -17.97
C VAL A 294 -58.56 -22.34 -19.29
N PRO A 295 -57.26 -22.15 -19.59
CA PRO A 295 -56.83 -21.63 -20.88
C PRO A 295 -57.36 -22.52 -22.02
N GLU A 296 -58.01 -21.93 -23.03
CA GLU A 296 -58.63 -22.67 -24.14
C GLU A 296 -57.61 -23.13 -25.19
N ASP A 297 -56.46 -22.45 -25.30
CA ASP A 297 -55.43 -22.71 -26.31
C ASP A 297 -54.09 -23.11 -25.68
N ALA A 298 -53.46 -24.17 -26.23
CA ALA A 298 -52.07 -24.49 -25.99
C ALA A 298 -51.16 -23.47 -26.70
N SER A 299 -49.98 -23.18 -26.15
CA SER A 299 -49.02 -22.26 -26.78
C SER A 299 -48.63 -22.74 -28.19
N GLU A 300 -49.09 -22.07 -29.25
CA GLU A 300 -48.67 -22.30 -30.64
C GLU A 300 -47.25 -21.75 -30.89
N ASP A 301 -46.21 -22.42 -30.40
CA ASP A 301 -44.82 -22.12 -30.79
C ASP A 301 -43.95 -23.39 -30.88
N PRO A 302 -44.05 -24.14 -31.99
CA PRO A 302 -43.27 -25.36 -32.21
C PRO A 302 -41.76 -25.07 -32.37
N ASP A 303 -41.42 -23.92 -32.95
CA ASP A 303 -40.04 -23.58 -33.35
C ASP A 303 -39.23 -22.96 -32.20
N GLY A 304 -39.89 -22.32 -31.23
CA GLY A 304 -39.22 -21.65 -30.13
C GLY A 304 -38.52 -22.59 -29.14
N TYR A 305 -38.99 -23.84 -28.99
CA TYR A 305 -38.24 -24.86 -28.24
C TYR A 305 -36.92 -25.20 -28.95
N GLU A 306 -36.95 -25.44 -30.27
CA GLU A 306 -35.75 -25.76 -31.05
C GLU A 306 -34.77 -24.58 -31.09
N ALA A 307 -35.27 -23.36 -31.26
CA ALA A 307 -34.48 -22.13 -31.20
C ALA A 307 -33.79 -21.96 -29.83
N THR A 308 -34.50 -22.26 -28.74
CA THR A 308 -33.94 -22.29 -27.38
C THR A 308 -32.85 -23.35 -27.26
N GLN A 309 -33.07 -24.58 -27.76
CA GLN A 309 -32.05 -25.65 -27.73
C GLN A 309 -30.80 -25.31 -28.55
N LYS A 310 -30.96 -24.61 -29.67
CA LYS A 310 -29.85 -24.12 -30.49
C LYS A 310 -29.05 -23.05 -29.75
N GLN A 311 -29.71 -22.09 -29.09
CA GLN A 311 -29.05 -21.15 -28.17
C GLN A 311 -28.26 -21.91 -27.09
N ARG A 312 -28.82 -22.96 -26.48
CA ARG A 312 -28.10 -23.75 -25.46
C ARG A 312 -26.85 -24.42 -26.00
N THR A 313 -26.88 -24.86 -27.24
CA THR A 313 -25.72 -25.45 -27.91
C THR A 313 -24.61 -24.44 -28.13
N ILE A 314 -24.96 -23.20 -28.47
CA ILE A 314 -24.00 -22.09 -28.60
C ILE A 314 -23.41 -21.71 -27.24
N GLU A 315 -24.26 -21.56 -26.20
CA GLU A 315 -23.83 -21.28 -24.82
C GLU A 315 -22.82 -22.35 -24.33
N ARG A 316 -23.13 -23.64 -24.47
CA ARG A 316 -22.19 -24.74 -24.17
C ARG A 316 -20.89 -24.66 -24.98
N GLY A 317 -20.98 -24.23 -26.24
CA GLY A 317 -19.83 -23.99 -27.09
C GLY A 317 -18.91 -22.91 -26.53
N ILE A 318 -19.47 -21.79 -26.05
CA ILE A 318 -18.71 -20.71 -25.42
C ILE A 318 -18.01 -21.22 -24.16
N ARG A 319 -18.73 -21.91 -23.27
CA ARG A 319 -18.17 -22.49 -22.02
C ARG A 319 -17.04 -23.46 -22.31
N LYS A 320 -17.20 -24.34 -23.29
CA LYS A 320 -16.17 -25.29 -23.75
C LYS A 320 -14.85 -24.59 -24.06
N TRP A 321 -14.88 -23.50 -24.82
CA TRP A 321 -13.66 -22.78 -25.20
C TRP A 321 -13.08 -21.93 -24.08
N LYS A 322 -13.90 -21.45 -23.13
CA LYS A 322 -13.40 -20.84 -21.89
C LYS A 322 -12.67 -21.86 -21.02
N ASN A 323 -13.24 -23.06 -20.80
CA ASN A 323 -12.58 -24.14 -20.05
C ASN A 323 -11.20 -24.47 -20.64
N ARG A 324 -11.09 -24.52 -21.97
CA ARG A 324 -9.81 -24.71 -22.67
C ARG A 324 -8.80 -23.61 -22.39
N ALA A 325 -9.24 -22.35 -22.32
CA ALA A 325 -8.36 -21.22 -22.02
C ALA A 325 -7.80 -21.32 -20.59
N THR A 326 -8.61 -21.76 -19.62
CA THR A 326 -8.17 -22.00 -18.23
C THR A 326 -7.19 -23.17 -18.13
N SER A 327 -7.45 -24.26 -18.86
CA SER A 327 -6.58 -25.45 -18.89
C SER A 327 -5.35 -25.32 -19.80
N ALA A 328 -5.12 -24.15 -20.40
CA ALA A 328 -4.05 -23.96 -21.37
C ALA A 328 -2.68 -24.00 -20.69
N VAL A 329 -1.81 -24.87 -21.20
CA VAL A 329 -0.43 -25.06 -20.74
C VAL A 329 0.51 -24.07 -21.42
N THR A 330 0.13 -23.50 -22.57
CA THR A 330 0.93 -22.50 -23.29
C THR A 330 0.19 -21.18 -23.54
N PRO A 331 0.91 -20.03 -23.60
CA PRO A 331 0.31 -18.74 -23.96
C PRO A 331 -0.36 -18.74 -25.34
N GLU A 332 0.23 -19.44 -26.32
CA GLU A 332 -0.32 -19.56 -27.68
C GLU A 332 -1.68 -20.26 -27.68
N ALA A 333 -1.79 -21.35 -26.92
CA ALA A 333 -3.03 -22.11 -26.80
C ALA A 333 -4.11 -21.30 -26.09
N LYS A 334 -3.74 -20.54 -25.04
CA LYS A 334 -4.64 -19.62 -24.36
C LYS A 334 -5.21 -18.58 -25.34
N ARG A 335 -4.36 -17.89 -26.12
CA ARG A 335 -4.79 -16.91 -27.13
C ARG A 335 -5.71 -17.53 -28.20
N SER A 336 -5.40 -18.74 -28.66
CA SER A 336 -6.23 -19.47 -29.64
C SER A 336 -7.62 -19.82 -29.09
N ALA A 337 -7.68 -20.31 -27.84
CA ALA A 337 -8.94 -20.61 -27.16
C ALA A 337 -9.80 -19.36 -26.97
N GLU A 338 -9.19 -18.23 -26.55
CA GLU A 338 -9.89 -16.94 -26.43
C GLU A 338 -10.42 -16.43 -27.78
N ALA A 339 -9.68 -16.62 -28.88
CA ALA A 339 -10.17 -16.29 -30.21
C ALA A 339 -11.42 -17.10 -30.59
N LYS A 340 -11.47 -18.38 -30.22
CA LYS A 340 -12.65 -19.23 -30.40
C LYS A 340 -13.82 -18.80 -29.53
N VAL A 341 -13.58 -18.38 -28.29
CA VAL A 341 -14.63 -17.77 -27.43
C VAL A 341 -15.29 -16.60 -28.17
N ARG A 342 -14.50 -15.69 -28.74
CA ARG A 342 -15.03 -14.56 -29.52
C ARG A 342 -15.86 -15.00 -30.74
N GLN A 343 -15.44 -16.07 -31.44
CA GLN A 343 -16.19 -16.64 -32.57
C GLN A 343 -17.55 -17.20 -32.14
N TRP A 344 -17.61 -17.93 -31.03
CA TRP A 344 -18.88 -18.47 -30.52
C TRP A 344 -19.80 -17.38 -29.98
N GLN A 345 -19.24 -16.36 -29.33
CA GLN A 345 -20.01 -15.17 -28.94
C GLN A 345 -20.57 -14.41 -30.15
N ALA A 346 -19.88 -14.42 -31.30
CA ALA A 346 -20.40 -13.89 -32.54
C ALA A 346 -21.59 -14.71 -33.06
N LYS A 347 -21.48 -16.05 -33.04
CA LYS A 347 -22.61 -16.95 -33.37
C LYS A 347 -23.81 -16.74 -32.46
N GLN A 348 -23.60 -16.48 -31.16
CA GLN A 348 -24.68 -16.16 -30.22
C GLN A 348 -25.40 -14.87 -30.63
N ARG A 349 -24.65 -13.82 -30.97
CA ARG A 349 -25.24 -12.56 -31.46
C ARG A 349 -25.99 -12.76 -32.77
N GLU A 350 -25.48 -13.60 -33.66
CA GLU A 350 -26.15 -13.94 -34.91
C GLU A 350 -27.46 -14.70 -34.69
N HIS A 351 -27.45 -15.75 -33.86
CA HIS A 351 -28.66 -16.51 -33.51
C HIS A 351 -29.76 -15.62 -32.94
N LEU A 352 -29.41 -14.70 -32.03
CA LEU A 352 -30.36 -13.78 -31.42
C LEU A 352 -30.89 -12.70 -32.38
N ARG A 353 -30.17 -12.37 -33.45
CA ARG A 353 -30.71 -11.51 -34.52
C ARG A 353 -31.78 -12.22 -35.34
N HIS A 354 -31.66 -13.55 -35.51
CA HIS A 354 -32.65 -14.37 -36.21
C HIS A 354 -33.85 -14.76 -35.34
N HIS A 355 -33.71 -14.65 -34.02
CA HIS A 355 -34.69 -15.04 -33.01
C HIS A 355 -34.85 -13.93 -31.96
N PRO A 356 -35.51 -12.80 -32.30
CA PRO A 356 -35.66 -11.64 -31.40
C PRO A 356 -36.45 -11.94 -30.11
N GLU A 357 -37.22 -13.01 -30.08
CA GLU A 357 -37.92 -13.54 -28.90
C GLU A 357 -36.97 -14.11 -27.84
N LEU A 358 -35.75 -14.49 -28.24
CA LEU A 358 -34.76 -15.06 -27.34
C LEU A 358 -33.91 -13.98 -26.66
N ILE A 359 -33.66 -14.17 -25.36
CA ILE A 359 -32.85 -13.25 -24.56
C ILE A 359 -31.45 -13.83 -24.38
N ARG A 360 -30.42 -13.01 -24.65
CA ARG A 360 -29.03 -13.37 -24.31
C ARG A 360 -28.85 -13.36 -22.80
N ARG A 361 -28.41 -14.49 -22.27
CA ARG A 361 -28.04 -14.63 -20.86
C ARG A 361 -26.53 -14.82 -20.76
N ARG A 362 -25.78 -13.75 -20.50
CA ARG A 362 -24.30 -13.72 -20.49
C ARG A 362 -23.71 -14.58 -19.39
N GLU A 363 -24.40 -14.65 -18.26
CA GLU A 363 -24.21 -15.57 -17.16
C GLU A 363 -23.98 -17.01 -17.63
N ARG A 364 -24.81 -17.52 -18.54
CA ARG A 364 -24.74 -18.89 -19.05
C ARG A 364 -23.55 -19.13 -19.95
N GLU A 365 -22.84 -18.08 -20.33
CA GLU A 365 -21.60 -18.17 -21.09
C GLU A 365 -20.37 -18.24 -20.18
N GLN A 366 -20.50 -18.04 -18.86
CA GLN A 366 -19.37 -18.12 -17.92
C GLN A 366 -18.88 -19.56 -17.75
N LEU A 367 -17.66 -19.69 -17.25
CA LEU A 367 -17.16 -20.99 -16.76
C LEU A 367 -18.16 -21.50 -15.72
N GLY A 368 -18.32 -22.82 -15.57
CA GLY A 368 -19.26 -23.45 -14.62
C GLY A 368 -20.76 -23.14 -14.75
N ALA A 369 -21.14 -22.11 -15.52
CA ALA A 369 -22.51 -21.62 -15.54
C ALA A 369 -23.47 -22.58 -16.22
N ASP A 370 -24.67 -22.80 -15.67
CA ASP A 370 -25.80 -23.36 -16.41
C ASP A 370 -26.91 -22.32 -16.65
N ASN A 371 -28.16 -22.55 -16.25
CA ASN A 371 -29.31 -21.84 -16.81
C ASN A 371 -29.69 -20.54 -16.09
N LEU A 372 -28.90 -20.10 -15.12
CA LEU A 372 -29.28 -19.06 -14.18
C LEU A 372 -28.61 -17.72 -14.45
N PRO A 373 -29.34 -16.58 -14.30
CA PRO A 373 -28.79 -15.22 -14.14
C PRO A 373 -27.57 -15.15 -13.21
N PRO A 374 -26.70 -14.13 -13.37
CA PRO A 374 -25.75 -13.80 -12.33
C PRO A 374 -26.51 -13.09 -11.22
N ASP A 375 -25.97 -13.19 -10.02
CA ASP A 375 -26.61 -12.70 -8.82
C ASP A 375 -26.86 -11.18 -8.88
N THR A 376 -28.13 -10.78 -8.83
CA THR A 376 -28.52 -9.40 -8.55
C THR A 376 -29.00 -9.32 -7.10
N GLY A 377 -28.15 -9.70 -6.13
CA GLY A 377 -28.53 -9.60 -4.71
C GLY A 377 -27.63 -10.19 -3.62
N THR A 378 -26.52 -10.90 -3.88
CA THR A 378 -25.78 -11.65 -2.83
C THR A 378 -24.70 -10.96 -2.01
N ALA A 379 -24.79 -9.65 -1.80
CA ALA A 379 -24.11 -9.09 -0.65
C ALA A 379 -24.75 -9.72 0.62
N GLY A 380 -24.08 -10.70 1.23
CA GLY A 380 -24.56 -11.32 2.46
C GLY A 380 -25.15 -12.75 2.40
N ARG A 381 -24.83 -13.63 1.42
CA ARG A 381 -25.13 -15.09 1.48
C ARG A 381 -23.94 -15.99 1.86
N PRO A 382 -24.13 -17.07 2.63
CA PRO A 382 -23.05 -18.02 2.92
C PRO A 382 -22.37 -18.56 1.65
N GLY A 383 -21.06 -18.80 1.72
CA GLY A 383 -20.28 -19.38 0.62
C GLY A 383 -19.94 -18.47 -0.56
N THR A 384 -20.41 -17.21 -0.62
CA THR A 384 -19.89 -16.21 -1.57
C THR A 384 -18.66 -15.49 -0.97
N PRO A 385 -17.78 -14.87 -1.77
CA PRO A 385 -16.62 -14.12 -1.25
C PRO A 385 -16.98 -13.00 -0.27
N THR A 386 -18.24 -12.54 -0.29
CA THR A 386 -18.73 -11.36 0.47
C THR A 386 -19.93 -11.65 1.38
N GLY A 387 -20.31 -12.90 1.63
CA GLY A 387 -21.41 -13.21 2.54
C GLY A 387 -21.06 -14.05 3.78
N PRO A 388 -21.99 -14.23 4.73
CA PRO A 388 -21.74 -14.80 6.05
C PRO A 388 -21.28 -16.26 5.96
N GLY A 389 -19.99 -16.51 6.18
CA GLY A 389 -19.33 -17.80 5.93
C GLY A 389 -18.18 -17.70 4.91
N SER A 390 -18.01 -16.55 4.25
CA SER A 390 -16.85 -16.22 3.42
C SER A 390 -15.54 -16.38 4.19
N ASP A 391 -15.52 -15.96 5.45
CA ASP A 391 -14.36 -16.11 6.33
C ASP A 391 -13.97 -17.60 6.48
N VAL A 392 -14.95 -18.49 6.66
CA VAL A 392 -14.72 -19.95 6.77
C VAL A 392 -14.28 -20.53 5.43
N PHE A 393 -14.85 -20.05 4.32
CA PHE A 393 -14.48 -20.46 2.96
C PHE A 393 -13.04 -20.04 2.62
N GLU A 394 -12.66 -18.80 2.91
CA GLU A 394 -11.29 -18.32 2.69
C GLU A 394 -10.30 -19.00 3.65
N ALA A 395 -10.69 -19.28 4.91
CA ALA A 395 -9.87 -20.10 5.81
C ALA A 395 -9.69 -21.54 5.31
N ALA A 396 -10.73 -22.13 4.71
CA ALA A 396 -10.62 -23.43 4.06
C ALA A 396 -9.71 -23.35 2.82
N ARG A 397 -9.74 -22.25 2.07
CA ARG A 397 -8.87 -22.01 0.91
C ARG A 397 -7.40 -21.89 1.31
N VAL A 398 -7.10 -21.21 2.41
CA VAL A 398 -5.74 -21.17 2.99
C VAL A 398 -5.26 -22.58 3.39
N ARG A 399 -6.11 -23.35 4.09
CA ARG A 399 -5.77 -24.72 4.54
C ARG A 399 -5.54 -25.70 3.40
N ALA A 400 -6.41 -25.66 2.39
CA ALA A 400 -6.35 -26.56 1.24
C ALA A 400 -5.35 -26.08 0.17
N GLY A 401 -4.89 -24.84 0.28
CA GLY A 401 -4.05 -24.18 -0.70
C GLY A 401 -2.63 -24.74 -0.75
N ASP A 402 -2.10 -24.86 -1.96
CA ASP A 402 -0.68 -25.09 -2.20
C ASP A 402 0.15 -23.81 -1.96
N GLU A 403 1.46 -23.87 -2.21
CA GLU A 403 2.40 -22.75 -2.02
C GLU A 403 2.04 -21.50 -2.84
N ARG A 404 1.22 -21.64 -3.90
CA ARG A 404 0.79 -20.54 -4.77
C ARG A 404 -0.57 -19.98 -4.43
N THR A 405 -1.29 -20.61 -3.52
CA THR A 405 -2.64 -20.17 -3.14
C THR A 405 -2.61 -18.85 -2.39
N LEU A 406 -1.64 -18.66 -1.48
CA LEU A 406 -1.50 -17.42 -0.72
C LEU A 406 -1.13 -16.21 -1.60
N PRO A 407 -0.20 -16.30 -2.57
CA PRO A 407 0.06 -15.24 -3.55
C PRO A 407 -1.14 -14.82 -4.41
N GLU A 408 -2.10 -15.73 -4.63
CA GLU A 408 -3.27 -15.46 -5.47
C GLU A 408 -4.43 -14.78 -4.71
N LEU A 409 -4.39 -14.77 -3.37
CA LEU A 409 -5.44 -14.18 -2.54
C LEU A 409 -5.26 -12.66 -2.43
N THR A 410 -6.36 -11.91 -2.48
CA THR A 410 -6.34 -10.48 -2.14
C THR A 410 -6.14 -10.29 -0.63
N ASP A 411 -5.70 -9.10 -0.22
CA ASP A 411 -5.54 -8.78 1.21
C ASP A 411 -6.88 -8.86 1.96
N GLU A 412 -7.98 -8.54 1.28
CA GLU A 412 -9.34 -8.69 1.82
C GLU A 412 -9.69 -10.17 2.07
N GLN A 413 -9.33 -11.07 1.15
CA GLN A 413 -9.55 -12.51 1.29
C GLN A 413 -8.65 -13.13 2.37
N LEU A 414 -7.39 -12.71 2.47
CA LEU A 414 -6.50 -13.11 3.57
C LEU A 414 -7.04 -12.62 4.92
N GLY A 415 -7.54 -11.39 4.99
CA GLY A 415 -8.20 -10.84 6.16
C GLY A 415 -9.46 -11.63 6.56
N ALA A 416 -10.26 -12.05 5.58
CA ALA A 416 -11.42 -12.92 5.80
C ALA A 416 -11.01 -14.29 6.38
N ALA A 417 -9.97 -14.91 5.82
CA ALA A 417 -9.44 -16.17 6.33
C ALA A 417 -8.95 -16.06 7.80
N ILE A 418 -8.33 -14.94 8.19
CA ILE A 418 -7.85 -14.71 9.56
C ILE A 418 -9.01 -14.56 10.54
N ARG A 419 -10.10 -13.89 10.14
CA ARG A 419 -11.27 -13.69 10.99
C ARG A 419 -12.00 -14.98 11.31
N ALA A 420 -11.95 -15.97 10.42
CA ALA A 420 -12.39 -17.31 10.75
C ALA A 420 -11.42 -17.96 11.72
N ASP A 421 -11.88 -18.24 12.95
CA ASP A 421 -11.14 -18.99 13.97
C ASP A 421 -11.01 -20.49 13.63
N ALA A 422 -10.60 -20.78 12.40
CA ALA A 422 -10.56 -22.10 11.80
C ALA A 422 -9.16 -22.45 11.27
N LEU A 423 -8.18 -21.54 11.34
CA LEU A 423 -6.81 -21.76 10.89
C LEU A 423 -5.94 -22.41 11.99
N ASP A 424 -5.06 -23.34 11.60
CA ASP A 424 -4.09 -23.92 12.52
C ASP A 424 -2.80 -23.07 12.62
N ARG A 425 -1.81 -23.50 13.41
CA ARG A 425 -0.55 -22.76 13.57
C ARG A 425 0.24 -22.69 12.26
N ARG A 426 0.28 -23.80 11.51
CA ARG A 426 1.01 -23.89 10.26
C ARG A 426 0.39 -22.98 9.19
N ASP A 427 -0.93 -22.90 9.15
CA ASP A 427 -1.64 -22.00 8.24
C ASP A 427 -1.29 -20.53 8.53
N ARG A 428 -1.32 -20.14 9.81
CA ARG A 428 -0.95 -18.79 10.24
C ARG A 428 0.51 -18.47 9.92
N ASP A 429 1.42 -19.43 10.09
CA ASP A 429 2.84 -19.23 9.77
C ASP A 429 3.05 -19.04 8.25
N ARG A 430 2.36 -19.82 7.42
CA ARG A 430 2.41 -19.63 5.96
C ARG A 430 1.85 -18.27 5.54
N MET A 431 0.73 -17.84 6.13
CA MET A 431 0.15 -16.52 5.87
C MET A 431 1.07 -15.39 6.30
N ARG A 432 1.78 -15.56 7.42
CA ARG A 432 2.79 -14.60 7.87
C ARG A 432 3.94 -14.49 6.88
N SER A 433 4.50 -15.62 6.44
CA SER A 433 5.56 -15.61 5.42
C SER A 433 5.08 -15.02 4.08
N GLU A 434 3.81 -15.19 3.73
CA GLU A 434 3.22 -14.50 2.58
C GLU A 434 3.18 -12.99 2.82
N ALA A 435 2.65 -12.53 3.96
CA ALA A 435 2.61 -11.11 4.31
C ALA A 435 4.03 -10.50 4.28
N ASP A 436 4.99 -11.12 4.95
CA ASP A 436 6.39 -10.66 5.01
C ASP A 436 6.98 -10.48 3.60
N ARG A 437 6.74 -11.43 2.68
CA ARG A 437 7.22 -11.32 1.29
C ARG A 437 6.46 -10.26 0.48
N ARG A 438 5.18 -9.97 0.77
CA ARG A 438 4.45 -8.87 0.11
C ARG A 438 4.97 -7.52 0.58
N ASP A 439 5.20 -7.39 1.88
CA ASP A 439 5.76 -6.18 2.50
C ASP A 439 7.19 -5.93 1.97
N GLU A 440 8.01 -6.98 1.87
CA GLU A 440 9.34 -6.93 1.25
C GLU A 440 9.26 -6.50 -0.22
N ALA A 441 8.32 -7.04 -0.99
CA ALA A 441 8.13 -6.66 -2.40
C ALA A 441 7.67 -5.20 -2.56
N GLU A 442 6.74 -4.71 -1.72
CA GLU A 442 6.31 -3.31 -1.73
C GLU A 442 7.47 -2.38 -1.33
N LEU A 443 8.23 -2.76 -0.30
CA LEU A 443 9.42 -2.04 0.13
C LEU A 443 10.42 -1.92 -1.03
N LEU A 444 10.74 -3.03 -1.71
CA LEU A 444 11.66 -3.02 -2.84
C LEU A 444 11.15 -2.20 -4.03
N ASP A 445 9.84 -2.19 -4.31
CA ASP A 445 9.25 -1.36 -5.37
C ASP A 445 9.38 0.14 -5.04
N ARG A 446 9.18 0.51 -3.77
CA ARG A 446 9.37 1.89 -3.29
C ARG A 446 10.84 2.31 -3.23
N LEU A 447 11.71 1.44 -2.72
CA LEU A 447 13.12 1.72 -2.50
C LEU A 447 13.95 1.60 -3.78
N ARG A 448 13.53 0.75 -4.72
CA ARG A 448 14.22 0.52 -6.00
C ARG A 448 13.27 0.55 -7.20
N PRO A 449 12.57 1.67 -7.44
CA PRO A 449 11.75 1.82 -8.64
C PRO A 449 12.64 1.62 -9.87
N ASP A 450 12.19 0.75 -10.79
CA ASP A 450 12.94 0.36 -12.00
C ASP A 450 14.34 -0.23 -11.73
N GLY A 451 14.59 -0.77 -10.52
CA GLY A 451 15.85 -1.41 -10.15
C GLY A 451 16.98 -0.46 -9.77
N ARG A 452 16.69 0.83 -9.53
CA ARG A 452 17.65 1.82 -9.04
C ARG A 452 17.24 2.34 -7.68
N LEU A 453 18.20 2.46 -6.77
CA LEU A 453 17.97 3.01 -5.43
C LEU A 453 17.31 4.40 -5.52
N ALA A 454 16.22 4.58 -4.77
CA ALA A 454 15.47 5.82 -4.70
C ALA A 454 16.29 6.90 -3.98
N GLU A 455 16.19 8.14 -4.48
CA GLU A 455 16.79 9.32 -3.86
C GLU A 455 15.69 10.38 -3.67
N PRO A 456 15.54 10.96 -2.45
CA PRO A 456 16.36 10.76 -1.25
C PRO A 456 15.98 9.52 -0.42
N LEU A 457 16.95 8.97 0.32
CA LEU A 457 16.74 7.83 1.24
C LEU A 457 16.07 8.22 2.58
N THR A 458 15.96 9.53 2.85
CA THR A 458 15.37 10.09 4.07
C THR A 458 13.91 9.72 4.28
N GLN A 459 13.21 9.28 3.22
CA GLN A 459 11.81 8.85 3.29
C GLN A 459 11.59 7.44 3.88
N PHE A 460 12.65 6.63 4.02
CA PHE A 460 12.59 5.26 4.55
C PHE A 460 13.06 5.17 5.99
N SER A 461 12.50 4.22 6.75
CA SER A 461 12.91 3.95 8.14
C SER A 461 14.22 3.15 8.22
N ASP A 462 14.85 3.14 9.38
CA ASP A 462 16.08 2.36 9.59
C ASP A 462 15.82 0.84 9.44
N ASP A 463 14.65 0.38 9.90
CA ASP A 463 14.22 -1.02 9.75
C ASP A 463 13.92 -1.37 8.29
N GLU A 464 13.27 -0.46 7.53
CA GLU A 464 13.04 -0.62 6.09
C GLU A 464 14.37 -0.67 5.32
N LEU A 465 15.33 0.19 5.66
CA LEU A 465 16.65 0.21 5.06
C LEU A 465 17.46 -1.06 5.40
N ALA A 466 17.41 -1.52 6.65
CA ALA A 466 18.08 -2.74 7.10
C ALA A 466 17.50 -4.00 6.45
N ALA A 467 16.17 -4.09 6.32
CA ALA A 467 15.49 -5.19 5.64
C ALA A 467 15.89 -5.33 4.17
N ALA A 468 16.25 -4.21 3.51
CA ALA A 468 16.66 -4.21 2.11
C ALA A 468 18.09 -4.73 1.88
N PHE A 469 18.96 -4.81 2.89
CA PHE A 469 20.38 -5.16 2.74
C PHE A 469 20.68 -6.40 1.87
N PRO A 470 19.94 -7.53 1.99
CA PRO A 470 20.19 -8.73 1.18
C PRO A 470 19.95 -8.53 -0.33
N HIS A 471 19.29 -7.44 -0.72
CA HIS A 471 18.84 -7.16 -2.08
C HIS A 471 19.62 -6.03 -2.77
N LEU A 472 20.57 -5.40 -2.09
CA LEU A 472 21.37 -4.27 -2.59
C LEU A 472 22.71 -4.74 -3.15
N GLY A 473 23.17 -4.11 -4.24
CA GLY A 473 24.56 -4.26 -4.68
C GLY A 473 25.53 -3.47 -3.79
N ASP A 474 26.83 -3.74 -3.88
CA ASP A 474 27.86 -3.12 -3.02
C ASP A 474 27.78 -1.58 -3.01
N ASP A 475 27.60 -0.95 -4.16
CA ASP A 475 27.49 0.52 -4.29
C ASP A 475 26.21 1.08 -3.66
N GLU A 476 25.09 0.36 -3.77
CA GLU A 476 23.80 0.76 -3.19
C GLU A 476 23.82 0.58 -1.66
N LEU A 477 24.42 -0.52 -1.19
CA LEU A 477 24.59 -0.81 0.23
C LEU A 477 25.46 0.26 0.90
N LEU A 478 26.55 0.69 0.26
CA LEU A 478 27.40 1.76 0.78
C LEU A 478 26.63 3.08 0.96
N ARG A 479 25.71 3.41 0.04
CA ARG A 479 24.86 4.61 0.16
C ARG A 479 23.88 4.50 1.32
N VAL A 480 23.25 3.33 1.49
CA VAL A 480 22.33 3.09 2.60
C VAL A 480 23.07 3.13 3.95
N VAL A 481 24.26 2.52 4.02
CA VAL A 481 25.10 2.56 5.23
C VAL A 481 25.56 3.99 5.55
N ALA A 482 25.94 4.78 4.54
CA ALA A 482 26.29 6.19 4.73
C ALA A 482 25.11 7.04 5.23
N GLU A 483 23.88 6.73 4.81
CA GLU A 483 22.68 7.37 5.34
C GLU A 483 22.40 6.97 6.80
N LEU A 484 22.55 5.68 7.15
CA LEU A 484 22.39 5.22 8.54
C LEU A 484 23.45 5.82 9.47
N ASP A 485 24.71 5.88 9.03
CA ASP A 485 25.81 6.51 9.77
C ASP A 485 25.56 8.01 9.99
N ARG A 486 25.02 8.71 8.97
CA ARG A 486 24.60 10.12 9.14
C ARG A 486 23.49 10.26 10.18
N ARG A 487 22.48 9.38 10.17
CA ARG A 487 21.39 9.40 11.15
C ARG A 487 21.89 9.13 12.57
N ASP A 488 22.92 8.29 12.73
CA ASP A 488 23.58 8.05 14.02
C ASP A 488 24.33 9.30 14.51
N VAL A 489 25.00 10.02 13.62
CA VAL A 489 25.63 11.33 13.92
C VAL A 489 24.57 12.36 14.30
N ASP A 490 23.47 12.42 13.56
CA ASP A 490 22.35 13.32 13.86
C ASP A 490 21.75 13.02 15.23
N ALA A 491 21.55 11.74 15.55
CA ALA A 491 21.06 11.26 16.84
C ALA A 491 22.00 11.57 18.02
N ALA A 492 23.26 11.95 17.76
CA ALA A 492 24.21 12.39 18.76
C ALA A 492 24.16 13.90 19.06
N LEU A 493 23.42 14.70 18.27
CA LEU A 493 23.32 16.14 18.46
C LEU A 493 22.46 16.50 19.69
N PRO A 494 22.81 17.56 20.46
CA PRO A 494 22.11 17.90 21.72
C PRO A 494 20.62 18.21 21.61
N ALA A 495 20.11 18.54 20.41
CA ALA A 495 18.71 18.89 20.16
C ALA A 495 17.96 17.81 19.33
N ALA A 496 18.57 16.64 19.10
CA ALA A 496 18.03 15.61 18.22
C ALA A 496 17.19 14.58 18.98
N ARG A 497 15.98 14.31 18.47
CA ARG A 497 15.12 13.24 18.99
C ARG A 497 15.36 11.92 18.26
N ARG A 498 16.14 11.04 18.90
CA ARG A 498 16.51 9.72 18.38
C ARG A 498 15.33 8.87 17.95
N ASP A 499 14.20 8.96 18.66
CA ASP A 499 13.02 8.17 18.39
C ASP A 499 12.22 8.63 17.15
N LEU A 500 12.55 9.81 16.59
CA LEU A 500 11.97 10.33 15.35
C LEU A 500 12.89 10.16 14.14
N ILE A 501 14.21 10.20 14.35
CA ILE A 501 15.21 10.17 13.27
C ILE A 501 15.16 8.88 12.45
N GLY A 502 14.92 7.73 13.09
CA GLY A 502 14.87 6.43 12.40
C GLY A 502 13.53 6.09 11.73
N LEU A 503 12.51 6.95 11.84
CA LEU A 503 11.18 6.69 11.26
C LEU A 503 11.12 7.09 9.78
N SER A 504 10.33 6.36 8.98
CA SER A 504 9.96 6.78 7.62
C SER A 504 9.05 8.01 7.64
N ASP A 505 8.93 8.70 6.50
CA ASP A 505 7.99 9.83 6.37
C ASP A 505 6.53 9.39 6.58
N ARG A 506 6.20 8.14 6.18
CA ARG A 506 4.89 7.52 6.43
C ARG A 506 4.63 7.33 7.93
N GLU A 507 5.64 6.88 8.67
CA GLU A 507 5.55 6.66 10.12
C GLU A 507 5.52 7.98 10.89
N LEU A 508 6.31 8.99 10.50
CA LEU A 508 6.25 10.34 11.07
C LEU A 508 4.85 10.95 10.87
N ALA A 509 4.29 10.84 9.66
CA ALA A 509 2.93 11.29 9.38
C ALA A 509 1.87 10.51 10.18
N ALA A 510 2.05 9.20 10.37
CA ALA A 510 1.17 8.38 11.19
C ALA A 510 1.22 8.77 12.67
N ARG A 511 2.41 9.04 13.18
CA ARG A 511 2.64 9.48 14.55
C ARG A 511 2.06 10.87 14.80
N ALA A 512 2.25 11.80 13.85
CA ALA A 512 1.70 13.15 13.92
C ALA A 512 0.17 13.17 14.04
N ARG A 513 -0.54 12.23 13.41
CA ARG A 513 -2.01 12.13 13.49
C ARG A 513 -2.52 11.87 14.91
N ASN A 514 -1.72 11.21 15.75
CA ASN A 514 -2.09 10.83 17.12
C ASN A 514 -1.31 11.60 18.20
N ALA A 515 -0.38 12.48 17.80
CA ALA A 515 0.49 13.26 18.68
C ALA A 515 -0.24 14.45 19.31
N ASP A 516 0.20 14.86 20.50
CA ASP A 516 -0.21 16.12 21.12
C ASP A 516 0.50 17.33 20.49
N GLU A 517 0.18 18.55 20.94
CA GLU A 517 0.73 19.77 20.33
C GLU A 517 2.25 19.88 20.47
N ALA A 518 2.81 19.42 21.58
CA ALA A 518 4.25 19.45 21.81
C ALA A 518 4.98 18.42 20.93
N GLU A 519 4.46 17.19 20.85
CA GLU A 519 5.03 16.15 20.00
C GLU A 519 4.84 16.47 18.51
N ARG A 520 3.76 17.15 18.11
CA ARG A 520 3.59 17.66 16.75
C ARG A 520 4.64 18.71 16.38
N ALA A 521 5.00 19.61 17.29
CA ALA A 521 6.06 20.59 17.06
C ALA A 521 7.42 19.92 16.84
N GLU A 522 7.74 18.89 17.64
CA GLU A 522 8.96 18.08 17.49
C GLU A 522 8.99 17.31 16.15
N ILE A 523 7.87 16.70 15.75
CA ILE A 523 7.75 16.02 14.45
C ILE A 523 7.90 17.03 13.29
N ALA A 524 7.33 18.23 13.42
CA ALA A 524 7.48 19.29 12.43
C ALA A 524 8.93 19.79 12.35
N ALA A 525 9.64 19.89 13.48
CA ALA A 525 11.06 20.23 13.52
C ALA A 525 11.92 19.17 12.81
N GLU A 526 11.65 17.88 13.05
CA GLU A 526 12.33 16.77 12.34
C GLU A 526 12.02 16.78 10.84
N ALA A 527 10.76 16.99 10.44
CA ALA A 527 10.40 17.11 9.03
C ALA A 527 11.07 18.31 8.35
N ASN A 528 11.22 19.44 9.05
CA ASN A 528 11.95 20.61 8.56
C ASN A 528 13.45 20.32 8.41
N ARG A 529 14.04 19.63 9.39
CA ARG A 529 15.44 19.18 9.37
C ARG A 529 15.73 18.31 8.14
N ARG A 530 14.90 17.30 7.89
CA ARG A 530 15.03 16.40 6.72
C ARG A 530 14.92 17.14 5.38
N ARG A 531 14.04 18.13 5.30
CA ARG A 531 13.90 18.97 4.09
C ARG A 531 15.18 19.76 3.82
N LEU A 532 15.74 20.41 4.85
CA LEU A 532 17.00 21.15 4.74
C LEU A 532 18.17 20.24 4.40
N LEU A 533 18.24 19.02 4.97
CA LEU A 533 19.24 18.02 4.57
C LEU A 533 19.10 17.61 3.11
N ALA A 534 17.88 17.37 2.62
CA ALA A 534 17.66 17.01 1.22
C ALA A 534 18.01 18.14 0.24
N GLU A 535 17.84 19.40 0.67
CA GLU A 535 18.17 20.59 -0.10
C GLU A 535 19.68 20.84 -0.17
N VAL A 536 20.40 20.72 0.95
CA VAL A 536 21.84 21.03 1.02
C VAL A 536 22.72 19.83 0.73
N PHE A 537 22.28 18.62 1.08
CA PHE A 537 23.02 17.37 0.90
C PHE A 537 22.25 16.36 0.03
N PRO A 538 21.91 16.69 -1.23
CA PRO A 538 21.22 15.76 -2.11
C PRO A 538 22.06 14.49 -2.31
N GLY A 539 21.44 13.32 -2.10
CA GLY A 539 22.16 12.03 -2.17
C GLY A 539 23.24 11.86 -1.10
N GLY A 540 23.26 12.73 -0.09
CA GLY A 540 24.21 12.68 1.01
C GLY A 540 25.54 13.37 0.80
N GLN A 541 25.68 14.15 -0.27
CA GLN A 541 26.87 14.95 -0.57
C GLN A 541 26.49 16.41 -0.68
N LEU A 542 27.38 17.31 -0.27
CA LEU A 542 27.13 18.75 -0.36
C LEU A 542 26.82 19.15 -1.80
N ALA A 543 25.73 19.90 -1.97
CA ALA A 543 25.25 20.35 -3.27
C ALA A 543 26.37 20.97 -4.12
N ALA A 544 26.36 20.65 -5.42
CA ALA A 544 27.35 21.21 -6.35
C ALA A 544 27.13 22.72 -6.59
N ASP A 545 25.89 23.19 -6.49
CA ASP A 545 25.48 24.57 -6.79
C ASP A 545 25.11 25.37 -5.52
N LEU A 546 26.11 25.61 -4.68
CA LEU A 546 26.00 26.41 -3.45
C LEU A 546 25.44 27.83 -3.64
N PRO A 547 25.69 28.55 -4.78
CA PRO A 547 25.11 29.87 -5.03
C PRO A 547 23.59 29.98 -4.92
N THR A 548 22.86 28.87 -5.07
CA THR A 548 21.38 28.85 -5.00
C THR A 548 20.83 28.71 -3.59
N ILE A 549 21.68 28.36 -2.62
CA ILE A 549 21.31 28.09 -1.23
C ILE A 549 21.50 29.36 -0.38
N GLY A 550 20.53 29.68 0.48
CA GLY A 550 20.57 30.85 1.37
C GLY A 550 21.66 30.76 2.45
N ASP A 551 22.11 31.91 2.95
CA ASP A 551 23.22 31.98 3.94
C ASP A 551 22.83 31.34 5.29
N ASP A 552 21.57 31.47 5.69
CA ASP A 552 21.00 30.85 6.87
C ASP A 552 21.04 29.32 6.78
N VAL A 553 20.73 28.79 5.61
CA VAL A 553 20.76 27.35 5.32
C VAL A 553 22.20 26.83 5.20
N LEU A 554 23.11 27.59 4.56
CA LEU A 554 24.53 27.26 4.49
C LEU A 554 25.19 27.28 5.88
N GLY A 555 24.88 28.29 6.71
CA GLY A 555 25.36 28.37 8.09
C GLY A 555 24.82 27.23 8.96
N TRP A 556 23.55 26.85 8.78
CA TRP A 556 22.97 25.68 9.43
C TRP A 556 23.65 24.37 9.00
N ALA A 557 24.00 24.25 7.71
CA ALA A 557 24.61 23.06 7.13
C ALA A 557 26.02 22.76 7.66
N ILE A 558 26.76 23.77 8.15
CA ILE A 558 28.09 23.60 8.76
C ILE A 558 28.08 22.55 9.88
N ARG A 559 26.99 22.44 10.64
CA ARG A 559 26.83 21.45 11.73
C ARG A 559 26.88 20.00 11.22
N TYR A 560 26.60 19.77 9.94
CA TYR A 560 26.45 18.46 9.31
C TYR A 560 27.48 18.21 8.20
N ALA A 561 28.33 19.21 7.89
CA ALA A 561 29.30 19.18 6.82
C ALA A 561 30.61 18.49 7.23
N THR A 562 31.27 17.82 6.28
CA THR A 562 32.66 17.35 6.46
C THR A 562 33.64 18.53 6.48
N PRO A 563 34.89 18.37 6.97
CA PRO A 563 35.88 19.45 6.91
C PRO A 563 36.07 20.05 5.51
N GLU A 564 36.07 19.21 4.47
CA GLU A 564 36.17 19.66 3.07
C GLU A 564 34.92 20.42 2.59
N ASP A 565 33.73 19.99 3.03
CA ASP A 565 32.47 20.68 2.74
C ASP A 565 32.40 22.04 3.46
N VAL A 566 32.91 22.13 4.68
CA VAL A 566 33.01 23.38 5.44
C VAL A 566 33.89 24.39 4.71
N GLU A 567 35.02 23.95 4.14
CA GLU A 567 35.89 24.80 3.31
C GLU A 567 35.14 25.33 2.09
N ARG A 568 34.39 24.47 1.38
CA ARG A 568 33.60 24.90 0.21
C ARG A 568 32.47 25.87 0.56
N ILE A 569 31.83 25.68 1.72
CA ILE A 569 30.80 26.59 2.22
C ILE A 569 31.45 27.94 2.59
N ALA A 570 32.61 27.92 3.24
CA ALA A 570 33.36 29.12 3.59
C ALA A 570 33.80 29.90 2.34
N ASP A 571 34.35 29.22 1.32
CA ASP A 571 34.73 29.83 0.04
C ASP A 571 33.55 30.53 -0.64
N GLU A 572 32.36 29.93 -0.58
CA GLU A 572 31.15 30.53 -1.15
C GLU A 572 30.68 31.75 -0.34
N LEU A 573 30.75 31.71 0.99
CA LEU A 573 30.42 32.85 1.84
C LEU A 573 31.41 34.00 1.66
N ASP A 574 32.71 33.71 1.54
CA ASP A 574 33.76 34.70 1.26
C ASP A 574 33.58 35.32 -0.14
N ARG A 575 33.10 34.54 -1.12
CA ARG A 575 32.73 35.05 -2.45
C ARG A 575 31.54 36.01 -2.39
N ARG A 576 30.55 35.74 -1.53
CA ARG A 576 29.38 36.62 -1.32
C ARG A 576 29.76 37.87 -0.53
N TYR A 577 30.66 37.74 0.43
CA TYR A 577 31.07 38.76 1.38
C TYR A 577 32.59 38.93 1.41
N PRO A 578 33.19 39.57 0.39
CA PRO A 578 34.63 39.75 0.33
C PRO A 578 35.12 40.56 1.55
N PRO A 579 36.23 40.17 2.20
CA PRO A 579 36.74 40.85 3.38
C PRO A 579 37.12 42.30 3.08
N ALA A 580 36.87 43.20 4.05
CA ALA A 580 37.20 44.61 3.92
C ALA A 580 38.72 44.83 3.83
N PRO A 581 39.19 45.85 3.07
CA PRO A 581 40.60 46.17 2.98
C PRO A 581 41.15 46.70 4.31
N LEU A 582 42.39 46.30 4.64
CA LEU A 582 43.07 46.72 5.87
C LEU A 582 43.31 48.25 5.91
N PRO A 583 43.24 48.90 7.09
CA PRO A 583 43.44 50.34 7.23
C PRO A 583 44.90 50.77 6.96
N GLU A 584 45.10 51.96 6.37
CA GLU A 584 46.42 52.57 6.15
C GLU A 584 46.99 53.22 7.44
N ALA A 585 48.28 53.05 7.69
CA ALA A 585 48.95 53.54 8.90
C ALA A 585 49.16 55.07 8.91
N ALA A 586 48.58 55.75 9.88
CA ALA A 586 48.74 57.15 10.24
C ALA A 586 49.95 57.39 11.17
N GLY A 587 51.17 57.44 10.61
CA GLY A 587 52.29 58.18 11.22
C GLY A 587 52.83 57.67 12.57
N ALA A 588 53.43 56.48 12.57
CA ALA A 588 54.05 55.81 13.74
C ALA A 588 55.17 56.59 14.49
N HIS A 589 55.60 57.76 14.02
CA HIS A 589 56.59 58.62 14.69
C HIS A 589 55.96 59.58 15.70
N THR A 590 54.62 59.68 15.72
CA THR A 590 53.84 60.42 16.73
C THR A 590 53.09 59.46 17.65
N ILE A 591 52.83 59.88 18.89
CA ILE A 591 52.05 59.07 19.83
C ILE A 591 50.59 58.97 19.41
N GLU A 592 50.03 60.07 18.92
CA GLU A 592 48.65 60.12 18.41
C GLU A 592 48.46 59.17 17.21
N GLY A 593 49.42 59.16 16.29
CA GLY A 593 49.45 58.22 15.17
C GLY A 593 49.59 56.77 15.59
N GLN A 594 50.50 56.45 16.52
CA GLN A 594 50.63 55.09 17.07
C GLN A 594 49.37 54.58 17.76
N LEU A 595 48.63 55.46 18.44
CA LEU A 595 47.38 55.11 19.09
C LEU A 595 46.25 54.94 18.06
N ALA A 596 46.20 55.76 17.01
CA ALA A 596 45.22 55.64 15.94
C ALA A 596 45.43 54.37 15.10
N ASP A 597 46.67 54.05 14.73
CA ASP A 597 47.04 52.84 14.00
C ASP A 597 46.65 51.59 14.77
N ARG A 598 46.89 51.60 16.08
CA ARG A 598 46.55 50.47 16.92
C ARG A 598 45.04 50.37 17.14
N ALA A 599 44.33 51.48 17.31
CA ALA A 599 42.87 51.46 17.40
C ALA A 599 42.24 50.91 16.11
N ALA A 600 42.77 51.27 14.94
CA ALA A 600 42.31 50.74 13.66
C ALA A 600 42.64 49.24 13.49
N ILE A 601 43.80 48.79 13.99
CA ILE A 601 44.16 47.37 14.01
C ILE A 601 43.29 46.59 15.00
N ASP A 602 43.05 47.12 16.20
CA ASP A 602 42.21 46.50 17.22
C ASP A 602 40.74 46.46 16.77
N GLU A 603 40.28 47.42 15.96
CA GLU A 603 38.97 47.41 15.30
C GLU A 603 38.92 46.38 14.15
N ALA A 604 39.98 46.26 13.34
CA ALA A 604 40.06 45.28 12.25
C ALA A 604 40.28 43.84 12.73
N LEU A 605 40.94 43.66 13.88
CA LEU A 605 41.21 42.38 14.54
C LEU A 605 40.27 42.12 15.73
N ALA A 606 39.30 43.00 15.97
CA ALA A 606 38.24 42.72 16.91
C ALA A 606 37.63 41.37 16.51
N PRO A 607 37.54 40.39 17.43
CA PRO A 607 36.93 39.12 17.08
C PRO A 607 35.56 39.40 16.47
N ALA A 608 35.28 38.80 15.31
CA ALA A 608 33.89 38.69 14.87
C ALA A 608 33.11 38.13 16.05
N ALA A 609 32.02 38.82 16.43
CA ALA A 609 31.16 38.52 17.56
C ALA A 609 31.22 37.03 17.93
N GLU A 610 31.61 36.72 19.17
CA GLU A 610 31.71 35.32 19.62
C GLU A 610 30.39 34.59 19.31
N PRO A 611 30.37 33.26 19.12
CA PRO A 611 29.13 32.53 18.85
C PRO A 611 27.99 32.81 19.84
N ASP A 612 28.32 33.18 21.09
CA ASP A 612 27.37 33.62 22.11
C ASP A 612 26.81 35.05 21.88
N ASP A 613 27.55 35.94 21.21
CA ASP A 613 27.05 37.27 20.78
C ASP A 613 26.08 37.18 19.60
N TRP A 614 26.17 36.15 18.76
CA TRP A 614 25.09 35.84 17.81
C TRP A 614 23.84 35.34 18.53
N GLY A 615 24.00 34.70 19.69
CA GLY A 615 22.92 34.26 20.56
C GLY A 615 22.19 35.39 21.30
N SER A 616 22.87 36.50 21.61
CA SER A 616 22.27 37.65 22.31
C SER A 616 21.36 38.50 21.41
N LEU A 617 21.58 38.50 20.09
CA LEU A 617 20.63 39.05 19.11
C LEU A 617 19.33 38.23 19.02
N ALA A 618 19.31 37.01 19.57
CA ALA A 618 18.13 36.17 19.69
C ALA A 618 17.51 36.15 21.10
N LEU A 619 18.17 36.73 22.12
CA LEU A 619 17.70 36.74 23.51
C LEU A 619 17.91 38.11 24.18
N ASP A 620 16.81 38.82 24.47
CA ASP A 620 16.76 40.12 25.17
C ASP A 620 17.28 40.04 26.63
N HIS A 621 18.57 40.33 26.87
CA HIS A 621 19.03 40.65 28.22
C HIS A 621 20.00 41.84 28.26
N ASP A 622 19.54 42.99 28.77
CA ASP A 622 20.38 44.16 29.10
C ASP A 622 21.14 43.87 30.41
N PRO A 623 22.49 43.79 30.41
CA PRO A 623 23.29 43.53 31.60
C PRO A 623 23.19 44.62 32.68
N TYR A 624 22.57 45.77 32.36
CA TYR A 624 22.29 46.87 33.28
C TYR A 624 20.80 46.95 33.68
N ALA A 625 20.00 45.92 33.35
CA ALA A 625 18.59 45.87 33.69
C ALA A 625 18.36 45.95 35.20
N GLY A 626 17.59 46.96 35.63
CA GLY A 626 17.20 47.16 37.04
C GLY A 626 18.03 48.20 37.80
N MET A 627 19.08 48.78 37.22
CA MET A 627 19.82 49.90 37.81
C MET A 627 19.14 51.24 37.53
N THR A 628 19.19 52.18 38.49
CA THR A 628 18.72 53.56 38.24
C THR A 628 19.68 54.30 37.31
N ALA A 629 19.21 55.35 36.61
CA ALA A 629 20.04 56.09 35.67
C ALA A 629 21.33 56.69 36.29
N ALA A 630 21.29 57.03 37.59
CA ALA A 630 22.47 57.52 38.31
C ALA A 630 23.46 56.39 38.65
N GLU A 631 22.96 55.21 39.03
CA GLU A 631 23.79 54.03 39.30
C GLU A 631 24.43 53.50 38.01
N ARG A 632 23.69 53.50 36.90
CA ARG A 632 24.20 53.16 35.58
C ARG A 632 25.33 54.10 35.14
N TRP A 633 25.15 55.43 35.31
CA TRP A 633 26.19 56.40 34.96
C TRP A 633 27.46 56.27 35.83
N VAL A 634 27.30 55.92 37.11
CA VAL A 634 28.45 55.69 38.01
C VAL A 634 29.16 54.38 37.65
N ALA A 635 28.42 53.30 37.40
CA ALA A 635 28.98 52.01 36.98
C ALA A 635 29.72 52.12 35.64
N GLU A 636 29.12 52.79 34.65
CA GLU A 636 29.74 53.07 33.35
C GLU A 636 31.03 53.91 33.51
N ARG A 637 31.07 54.88 34.43
CA ARG A 637 32.29 55.66 34.70
C ARG A 637 33.34 54.88 35.47
N GLU A 638 32.95 54.01 36.39
CA GLU A 638 33.90 53.20 37.17
C GLU A 638 34.54 52.12 36.32
N ASP A 639 33.79 51.48 35.41
CA ASP A 639 34.30 50.54 34.42
C ASP A 639 35.18 51.22 33.38
N ALA A 640 34.78 52.39 32.86
CA ALA A 640 35.63 53.16 31.95
C ALA A 640 36.93 53.64 32.62
N ALA A 641 36.87 54.03 33.90
CA ALA A 641 38.03 54.43 34.67
C ALA A 641 38.91 53.22 35.07
N ALA A 642 38.32 52.04 35.30
CA ALA A 642 39.05 50.79 35.52
C ALA A 642 39.80 50.36 34.25
N ALA A 643 39.13 50.35 33.09
CA ALA A 643 39.71 50.05 31.79
C ALA A 643 40.90 50.97 31.46
N GLN A 644 40.79 52.28 31.75
CA GLN A 644 41.90 53.23 31.57
C GLN A 644 43.08 52.99 32.51
N ARG A 645 42.85 52.49 33.74
CA ARG A 645 43.91 52.20 34.73
C ARG A 645 44.69 50.91 34.43
N THR A 646 44.12 49.98 33.66
CA THR A 646 44.72 48.69 33.27
C THR A 646 45.12 48.57 31.80
N ALA A 647 44.92 49.60 30.98
CA ALA A 647 45.03 49.51 29.52
C ALA A 647 46.37 49.01 28.99
N TYR A 648 47.51 49.33 29.62
CA TYR A 648 48.82 48.89 29.15
C TYR A 648 49.71 48.35 30.26
N THR A 649 50.21 47.13 30.07
CA THR A 649 51.21 46.52 30.94
C THR A 649 52.56 47.25 30.80
N ARG A 650 53.42 47.13 31.82
CA ARG A 650 54.78 47.71 31.80
C ARG A 650 55.62 47.19 30.63
N GLU A 651 55.34 45.98 30.14
CA GLU A 651 56.03 45.38 29.01
C GLU A 651 55.55 45.99 27.69
N GLN A 652 54.23 46.11 27.51
CA GLN A 652 53.63 46.78 26.34
C GLN A 652 54.06 48.25 26.21
N ILE A 653 54.15 48.99 27.33
CA ILE A 653 54.64 50.39 27.30
C ILE A 653 56.10 50.46 26.82
N ARG A 654 56.94 49.50 27.21
CA ARG A 654 58.34 49.44 26.79
C ARG A 654 58.49 49.06 25.32
N GLU A 655 57.67 48.14 24.84
CA GLU A 655 57.64 47.74 23.44
C GLU A 655 57.23 48.91 22.54
N ARG A 656 56.12 49.58 22.89
CA ARG A 656 55.65 50.78 22.19
C ARG A 656 56.67 51.90 22.19
N TYR A 657 57.37 52.11 23.31
CA TYR A 657 58.48 53.07 23.36
C TYR A 657 59.63 52.72 22.41
N ARG A 658 59.96 51.43 22.24
CA ARG A 658 60.97 50.99 21.28
C ARG A 658 60.52 51.27 19.84
N GLU A 659 59.28 50.97 19.50
CA GLU A 659 58.70 51.27 18.19
C GLU A 659 58.73 52.78 17.90
N HIS A 660 58.36 53.60 18.88
CA HIS A 660 58.40 55.06 18.79
C HIS A 660 59.81 55.59 18.54
N VAL A 661 60.79 55.11 19.32
CA VAL A 661 62.20 55.48 19.18
C VAL A 661 62.74 55.06 17.81
N TRP A 662 62.41 53.86 17.34
CA TRP A 662 62.85 53.36 16.04
C TRP A 662 62.26 54.18 14.89
N SER A 663 60.97 54.53 14.96
CA SER A 663 60.31 55.36 13.97
C SER A 663 60.89 56.79 13.92
N GLN A 664 61.14 57.39 15.09
CA GLN A 664 61.84 58.68 15.17
C GLN A 664 63.26 58.60 14.62
N TYR A 665 63.98 57.51 14.88
CA TYR A 665 65.32 57.28 14.32
C TYR A 665 65.29 57.24 12.79
N MET A 666 64.40 56.43 12.19
CA MET A 666 64.27 56.31 10.73
C MET A 666 63.89 57.65 10.08
N THR A 667 62.93 58.37 10.67
CA THR A 667 62.49 59.67 10.14
C THR A 667 63.59 60.73 10.26
N ALA A 668 64.35 60.71 11.35
CA ALA A 668 65.50 61.58 11.53
C ALA A 668 66.66 61.21 10.59
N GLU A 669 66.89 59.93 10.33
CA GLU A 669 67.89 59.45 9.37
C GLU A 669 67.57 59.96 7.96
N ASP A 670 66.31 59.83 7.53
CA ASP A 670 65.85 60.36 6.23
C ASP A 670 65.95 61.89 6.17
N ALA A 671 65.47 62.59 7.20
CA ALA A 671 65.47 64.06 7.24
C ALA A 671 66.88 64.65 7.28
N THR A 672 67.83 63.99 7.96
CA THR A 672 69.22 64.42 8.07
C THR A 672 70.14 63.76 7.04
N ARG A 673 69.59 62.95 6.11
CA ARG A 673 70.32 62.19 5.09
C ARG A 673 71.46 61.34 5.67
N GLY A 674 71.23 60.75 6.85
CA GLY A 674 72.19 59.90 7.57
C GLY A 674 73.20 60.63 8.46
N TYR A 675 73.20 61.96 8.51
CA TYR A 675 74.16 62.74 9.33
C TYR A 675 73.65 62.95 10.76
N LEU A 676 73.65 61.91 11.58
CA LEU A 676 73.10 61.93 12.94
C LEU A 676 74.14 62.26 14.04
N LEU A 677 75.42 61.95 13.82
CA LEU A 677 76.49 62.09 14.81
C LEU A 677 77.41 63.29 14.51
N ASN A 678 77.97 63.91 15.55
CA ASN A 678 79.10 64.81 15.35
C ASN A 678 80.39 64.04 15.05
N ARG A 679 81.39 64.71 14.46
CA ARG A 679 82.66 64.09 14.02
C ARG A 679 83.37 63.30 15.13
N LYS A 680 83.25 63.71 16.39
CA LYS A 680 83.88 63.05 17.55
C LYS A 680 83.13 61.78 17.97
N ALA A 681 81.80 61.79 17.92
CA ALA A 681 80.97 60.62 18.22
C ALA A 681 81.04 59.59 17.08
N GLN A 682 81.12 60.06 15.83
CA GLN A 682 81.28 59.20 14.65
C GLN A 682 82.62 58.47 14.64
N SER A 683 83.72 59.14 14.98
CA SER A 683 85.04 58.48 15.08
C SER A 683 85.16 57.51 16.26
N ALA A 684 84.33 57.69 17.29
CA ALA A 684 84.24 56.78 18.43
C ALA A 684 83.34 55.55 18.18
N GLY A 685 82.75 55.41 16.99
CA GLY A 685 81.91 54.27 16.63
C GLY A 685 80.64 54.14 17.47
N ILE A 686 80.10 55.27 17.96
CA ILE A 686 78.85 55.27 18.73
C ILE A 686 77.70 54.93 17.80
N ASP A 687 76.82 54.02 18.21
CA ASP A 687 75.61 53.70 17.47
C ASP A 687 74.64 54.91 17.47
N PRO A 688 74.29 55.47 16.30
CA PRO A 688 73.35 56.58 16.16
C PRO A 688 72.00 56.35 16.84
N ALA A 689 71.49 55.11 16.88
CA ALA A 689 70.20 54.79 17.51
C ALA A 689 70.21 55.07 19.03
N THR A 690 71.39 54.96 19.67
CA THR A 690 71.56 55.26 21.10
C THR A 690 71.40 56.74 21.43
N LEU A 691 71.37 57.63 20.43
CA LEU A 691 71.08 59.05 20.66
C LEU A 691 69.61 59.31 20.96
N PHE A 692 68.70 58.44 20.52
CA PHE A 692 67.26 58.61 20.71
C PHE A 692 66.81 58.08 22.08
N THR A 693 67.65 57.27 22.74
CA THR A 693 67.42 56.73 24.07
C THR A 693 68.37 57.34 25.10
N GLY A 694 68.00 57.31 26.39
CA GLY A 694 68.88 57.76 27.48
C GLY A 694 68.93 59.28 27.74
N PRO A 695 69.84 59.74 28.62
CA PRO A 695 69.82 61.12 29.12
C PRO A 695 70.08 62.16 28.04
N ALA A 696 69.28 63.23 28.02
CA ALA A 696 69.38 64.31 27.04
C ALA A 696 70.82 64.87 26.91
N HIS A 697 71.48 65.13 28.04
CA HIS A 697 72.83 65.72 28.05
C HIS A 697 73.91 64.88 27.34
N VAL A 698 73.77 63.55 27.29
CA VAL A 698 74.71 62.65 26.60
C VAL A 698 74.47 62.68 25.10
N ALA A 699 73.20 62.65 24.72
CA ALA A 699 72.81 62.60 23.32
C ALA A 699 73.02 63.93 22.59
N TYR A 700 72.69 65.08 23.20
CA TYR A 700 73.00 66.40 22.60
C TYR A 700 74.51 66.66 22.46
N ALA A 701 75.35 66.08 23.33
CA ALA A 701 76.81 66.21 23.20
C ALA A 701 77.41 65.37 22.07
N ARG A 702 76.65 64.42 21.51
CA ARG A 702 77.08 63.45 20.49
C ARG A 702 76.35 63.63 19.15
N ALA A 703 75.23 64.35 19.14
CA ALA A 703 74.42 64.65 17.96
C ALA A 703 75.09 65.65 17.01
N SER A 704 74.75 65.57 15.72
CA SER A 704 75.07 66.58 14.71
C SER A 704 74.20 67.83 14.86
N GLU A 705 74.59 68.95 14.23
CA GLU A 705 73.77 70.18 14.26
C GLU A 705 72.41 70.00 13.57
N ASP A 706 72.35 69.18 12.52
CA ASP A 706 71.10 68.90 11.80
C ASP A 706 70.14 68.04 12.62
N LEU A 707 70.67 67.07 13.38
CA LEU A 707 69.87 66.29 14.32
C LEU A 707 69.38 67.13 15.51
N ILE A 708 70.21 68.06 16.00
CA ILE A 708 69.81 68.99 17.05
C ILE A 708 68.68 69.91 16.56
N ARG A 709 68.74 70.40 15.32
CA ARG A 709 67.67 71.19 14.70
C ARG A 709 66.39 70.35 14.53
N TRP A 710 66.52 69.12 14.08
CA TRP A 710 65.38 68.20 13.94
C TRP A 710 64.67 67.95 15.28
N TRP A 711 65.42 67.81 16.39
CA TRP A 711 64.86 67.67 17.73
C TRP A 711 64.15 68.91 18.28
N GLN A 712 64.26 70.08 17.65
CA GLN A 712 63.47 71.26 18.02
C GLN A 712 62.01 71.12 17.58
N GLU A 713 61.79 70.48 16.44
CA GLU A 713 60.46 70.20 15.88
C GLU A 713 59.94 68.83 16.34
N HIS A 714 60.83 67.89 16.63
CA HIS A 714 60.52 66.50 17.02
C HIS A 714 61.18 66.17 18.36
N PRO A 715 60.62 66.65 19.49
CA PRO A 715 61.27 66.55 20.78
C PRO A 715 61.45 65.10 21.20
N ARG A 716 62.64 64.81 21.73
CA ARG A 716 62.94 63.50 22.29
C ARG A 716 62.20 63.27 23.60
N LEU A 717 61.63 62.08 23.69
CA LEU A 717 60.93 61.62 24.87
C LEU A 717 61.73 60.52 25.57
N THR A 718 61.88 60.65 26.87
CA THR A 718 62.31 59.54 27.72
C THR A 718 61.17 58.55 27.91
N LEU A 719 61.49 57.30 28.26
CA LEU A 719 60.47 56.29 28.59
C LEU A 719 59.48 56.80 29.66
N ALA A 720 59.95 57.60 30.62
CA ALA A 720 59.10 58.17 31.66
C ALA A 720 58.11 59.21 31.11
N GLU A 721 58.57 60.09 30.20
CA GLU A 721 57.71 61.08 29.53
C GLU A 721 56.73 60.43 28.55
N TYR A 722 57.17 59.41 27.82
CA TYR A 722 56.33 58.60 26.93
C TYR A 722 55.24 57.85 27.71
N THR A 723 55.59 57.30 28.88
CA THR A 723 54.63 56.65 29.78
C THR A 723 53.60 57.65 30.31
N GLU A 724 54.02 58.86 30.70
CA GLU A 724 53.10 59.93 31.13
C GLU A 724 52.14 60.34 30.01
N GLN A 725 52.61 60.42 28.76
CA GLN A 725 51.78 60.81 27.61
C GLN A 725 50.76 59.72 27.20
N ILE A 726 51.09 58.44 27.33
CA ILE A 726 50.16 57.34 27.00
C ILE A 726 49.17 57.04 28.12
N THR A 727 49.60 57.16 29.38
CA THR A 727 48.75 56.81 30.54
C THR A 727 48.01 58.00 31.14
N GLY A 728 48.42 59.24 30.81
CA GLY A 728 47.87 60.47 31.40
C GLY A 728 48.26 60.69 32.87
N VAL A 729 49.06 59.80 33.47
CA VAL A 729 49.45 59.86 34.89
C VAL A 729 50.80 60.54 35.03
N ARG A 730 50.85 61.61 35.84
CA ARG A 730 52.09 62.36 36.10
C ARG A 730 53.14 61.49 36.80
N ASN A 731 54.38 61.59 36.34
CA ASN A 731 55.53 60.87 36.88
C ASN A 731 56.67 61.83 37.26
N SER A 732 57.17 61.76 38.50
CA SER A 732 58.26 62.62 38.98
C SER A 732 59.58 62.44 38.21
N ALA A 733 59.83 61.24 37.67
CA ALA A 733 60.97 60.99 36.80
C ALA A 733 60.82 61.68 35.43
N ALA A 734 59.60 61.79 34.91
CA ALA A 734 59.30 62.50 33.67
C ALA A 734 59.42 64.03 33.83
N GLU A 735 59.00 64.57 34.97
CA GLU A 735 59.17 65.99 35.31
C GLU A 735 60.67 66.36 35.42
N THR A 736 61.47 65.48 36.02
CA THR A 736 62.94 65.63 36.09
C THR A 736 63.59 65.56 34.71
N ALA A 737 63.12 64.67 33.83
CA ALA A 737 63.61 64.54 32.46
C ALA A 737 63.29 65.78 31.60
N ARG A 738 62.06 66.31 31.70
CA ARG A 738 61.64 67.56 31.05
C ARG A 738 62.54 68.71 31.44
N LYS A 739 62.73 68.92 32.74
CA LYS A 739 63.63 69.96 33.27
C LYS A 739 65.06 69.82 32.75
N SER A 740 65.60 68.59 32.70
CA SER A 740 66.94 68.34 32.16
C SER A 740 67.06 68.58 30.65
N ARG A 741 65.99 68.37 29.88
CA ARG A 741 65.94 68.68 28.44
C ARG A 741 65.87 70.18 28.23
N ASP A 742 64.96 70.86 28.92
CA ASP A 742 64.73 72.29 28.80
C ASP A 742 65.99 73.08 29.24
N ASP A 743 66.66 72.66 30.33
CA ASP A 743 67.95 73.23 30.79
C ASP A 743 69.09 73.07 29.77
N ARG A 744 69.03 72.05 28.90
CA ARG A 744 70.02 71.82 27.84
C ARG A 744 69.68 72.58 26.56
N GLN A 745 68.39 72.64 26.21
CA GLN A 745 67.91 73.41 25.07
C GLN A 745 68.13 74.91 25.27
N ASN A 746 68.05 75.40 26.51
CA ASN A 746 68.37 76.78 26.88
C ASN A 746 69.88 77.09 26.94
N ARG A 747 70.76 76.10 26.83
CA ARG A 747 72.24 76.24 26.86
C ARG A 747 72.90 76.11 25.48
N LEU A 748 72.15 75.73 24.47
CA LEU A 748 72.54 75.60 23.07
C LEU A 748 72.04 76.82 22.31
#